data_AF-A0A1A7WZV5-F1
#
_entry.id   AF-A0A1A7WZV5-F1
#
_cell.length_a   1.000
_cell.length_b   1.000
_cell.length_c   1.000
_cell.angle_alpha   90.00
_cell.angle_beta   90.00
_cell.angle_gamma   90.00
#
_symmetry.space_group_name_H-M   'P 1'
#
loop_
_entity.id
_entity.type
_entity.pdbx_description
1 polymer ?
#
loop_
_entity_poly.entity_id
_entity_poly.type
_entity_poly.pdbx_seq_one_letter_code
_entity_poly.pdbx_strand_id
1 'polypeptide(L)'
;SKSESVVVSYLVFIKQHSSSAQEFSDVAVPVLTSRGMLCPATERVHFSEEYGNINLEKKLPGYSWILLSPCYVETDRDVDGWRDLFSRLGVKDGLIIRKERRTLTSEELASSPWSAESAAWHQNPGEDCVLDDYPCEEFYSLATAQLPGSLLLQQRLELLELLKKHWETGHCYSQYLTAQVIGSDGQVVRNTRSSFHHFLCCLEWVPAHCPTQGGQQERKFLRPDSVYITSAEVTSLLGTHVFYVDTDSSPFSRELGMRETISVEVLIQYLKEWCVQPEEDNQEQETEGACFTSTIQHIHDIYTYLHKNCSQSSLKELFQNTPAVFVETKRVSETWCSGRFHHLKEVCWSETTFMFQRYRWLTQRADSPIQEPRVLAPFYSQLDGMWDFFIRLLNVDSCPNMKQYVGLLELVCSSSPMPTAEVLQDVSILYARLAQRCRSQVPGDQDGPHHYKLNPSFCSTLKGMVSDIRVFPTKSNTWVRLANKPMISDDKELEKIFRSHQKVCLLNLPPPEKKAAPKSKTGNTEAGDMKPVFNEKDRLFFLDICGIRRLSSCISSEPLTESWRPCPSMQRMVRSVVPYIQRFLYHHDELAKVYSELSDRKIAEKIKRLSFAQVGKLYIRYLLDVAHGEDEVVELQDVVCLLKDEKELYIQKDHLPGKLEICSELVKLFCMESSHRKELKHFLSSLISSLDDPKALKRFLTKEDVRELPDSEERWEVPEPATQEIPLDRVPKSYSSTSSQEKAPRPIQADGEQTLVCWPPRASLLNTGSRAGQGDNSAVEAALKMWPPPPAPKDKELEREVLPGGRSHEGEQPQGSSSRSADLPKPQRVLSHPGQLVSISTPRPAENSQQSKASEGGQEGLTAPRPAQTPSSAQPVEAPGDQPTPNSLDVPNLVMASGTFQGTVTAAETLRPPLNLDFPQWNKDQTGLEDMELTCQRPTTVVLSDEQMDLMAIGEWGEQLVNSFLCAWRDGSNPGRPTHVLWCNQSGESGQPYDFKVTFSAEAMPPVVFIEVKSTVKRERSFIHLSANELDFALKEKERYHIFRVYSAGDSQNVRLCRIRNLAQHLHTKHLALYLFV
;
A
#
# COMPACT_ATOMS: atom_id res chain seq x y z
N SER A 1 -17.66 -93.39 -33.58
CA SER A 1 -16.72 -92.36 -34.06
C SER A 1 -15.61 -93.03 -34.87
N LYS A 2 -15.01 -92.34 -35.84
CA LYS A 2 -13.70 -92.75 -36.41
C LYS A 2 -12.60 -92.37 -35.40
N SER A 3 -11.45 -93.04 -35.42
CA SER A 3 -10.31 -92.64 -34.58
C SER A 3 -9.69 -91.34 -35.09
N GLU A 4 -9.01 -90.59 -34.21
CA GLU A 4 -8.32 -89.34 -34.54
C GLU A 4 -7.33 -89.54 -35.69
N SER A 5 -6.51 -90.61 -35.62
CA SER A 5 -5.58 -91.02 -36.67
C SER A 5 -6.25 -91.15 -38.04
N VAL A 6 -7.44 -91.76 -38.10
CA VAL A 6 -8.19 -91.93 -39.36
C VAL A 6 -8.67 -90.58 -39.89
N VAL A 7 -9.19 -89.69 -39.03
CA VAL A 7 -9.66 -88.36 -39.48
C VAL A 7 -8.48 -87.50 -39.96
N VAL A 8 -7.34 -87.54 -39.27
CA VAL A 8 -6.10 -86.87 -39.71
C VAL A 8 -5.68 -87.39 -41.09
N SER A 9 -5.62 -88.71 -41.31
CA SER A 9 -5.32 -89.28 -42.63
C SER A 9 -6.32 -88.89 -43.73
N TYR A 10 -7.62 -88.79 -43.41
CA TYR A 10 -8.62 -88.29 -44.37
C TYR A 10 -8.38 -86.83 -44.76
N LEU A 11 -8.00 -85.95 -43.81
CA LEU A 11 -7.70 -84.56 -44.10
C LEU A 11 -6.41 -84.38 -44.93
N VAL A 12 -5.38 -85.21 -44.67
CA VAL A 12 -4.18 -85.28 -45.52
C VAL A 12 -4.53 -85.72 -46.94
N PHE A 13 -5.37 -86.75 -47.09
CA PHE A 13 -5.86 -87.21 -48.39
C PHE A 13 -6.67 -86.12 -49.10
N ILE A 14 -7.56 -85.41 -48.39
CA ILE A 14 -8.33 -84.28 -48.93
C ILE A 14 -7.38 -83.19 -49.46
N LYS A 15 -6.40 -82.75 -48.67
CA LYS A 15 -5.41 -81.75 -49.11
C LYS A 15 -4.66 -82.19 -50.37
N GLN A 16 -4.20 -83.44 -50.42
CA GLN A 16 -3.42 -83.97 -51.54
C GLN A 16 -4.23 -84.13 -52.84
N HIS A 17 -5.56 -84.21 -52.76
CA HIS A 17 -6.44 -84.46 -53.91
C HIS A 17 -7.48 -83.37 -54.17
N SER A 18 -7.54 -82.29 -53.38
CA SER A 18 -8.43 -81.15 -53.60
C SER A 18 -7.93 -80.22 -54.70
N SER A 19 -8.08 -80.65 -55.96
CA SER A 19 -7.82 -79.81 -57.13
C SER A 19 -8.92 -78.77 -57.33
N SER A 20 -8.75 -77.62 -56.67
CA SER A 20 -9.43 -76.32 -56.90
C SER A 20 -10.97 -76.21 -56.75
N ALA A 21 -11.36 -75.30 -55.84
CA ALA A 21 -12.48 -74.35 -55.95
C ALA A 21 -13.92 -74.70 -55.52
N GLN A 22 -14.32 -75.95 -55.23
CA GLN A 22 -15.71 -76.19 -54.76
C GLN A 22 -15.88 -77.40 -53.80
N GLU A 23 -17.01 -77.43 -53.08
CA GLU A 23 -17.53 -78.56 -52.25
C GLU A 23 -17.02 -78.78 -50.81
N PHE A 24 -16.68 -77.73 -50.04
CA PHE A 24 -16.47 -77.87 -48.57
C PHE A 24 -17.25 -76.89 -47.67
N SER A 25 -18.05 -75.97 -48.22
CA SER A 25 -18.84 -75.01 -47.41
C SER A 25 -19.93 -75.67 -46.56
N ASP A 26 -20.52 -76.76 -47.05
CA ASP A 26 -21.74 -77.35 -46.52
C ASP A 26 -21.47 -78.65 -45.72
N VAL A 27 -20.19 -79.07 -45.62
CA VAL A 27 -19.79 -80.31 -44.97
C VAL A 27 -19.10 -80.00 -43.65
N ALA A 28 -19.73 -80.41 -42.55
CA ALA A 28 -19.16 -80.29 -41.20
C ALA A 28 -17.98 -81.28 -41.01
N VAL A 29 -16.79 -80.90 -41.48
CA VAL A 29 -15.56 -81.69 -41.32
C VAL A 29 -14.94 -81.43 -39.94
N PRO A 30 -14.77 -82.46 -39.09
CA PRO A 30 -14.08 -82.32 -37.81
C PRO A 30 -12.55 -82.33 -38.01
N VAL A 31 -11.85 -81.45 -37.30
CA VAL A 31 -10.39 -81.32 -37.26
C VAL A 31 -9.88 -81.58 -35.84
N LEU A 32 -8.63 -82.03 -35.71
CA LEU A 32 -8.00 -82.25 -34.41
C LEU A 32 -7.51 -80.90 -33.84
N THR A 33 -7.89 -80.62 -32.60
CA THR A 33 -7.59 -79.38 -31.87
C THR A 33 -6.98 -79.68 -30.50
N SER A 34 -6.55 -78.64 -29.77
CA SER A 34 -6.16 -78.72 -28.36
C SER A 34 -7.24 -79.27 -27.43
N ARG A 35 -8.50 -79.39 -27.89
CA ARG A 35 -9.63 -80.01 -27.18
C ARG A 35 -10.19 -81.26 -27.88
N GLY A 36 -9.38 -81.93 -28.70
CA GLY A 36 -9.77 -83.11 -29.47
C GLY A 36 -10.48 -82.76 -30.79
N MET A 37 -11.31 -83.68 -31.29
CA MET A 37 -11.95 -83.55 -32.59
C MET A 37 -13.15 -82.60 -32.57
N LEU A 38 -13.02 -81.41 -33.16
CA LEU A 38 -14.06 -80.37 -33.21
C LEU A 38 -14.28 -79.88 -34.66
N CYS A 39 -15.46 -79.37 -34.99
CA CYS A 39 -15.75 -78.87 -36.34
C CYS A 39 -15.62 -77.34 -36.40
N PRO A 40 -14.71 -76.75 -37.22
CA PRO A 40 -14.54 -75.29 -37.30
C PRO A 40 -15.74 -74.54 -37.90
N ALA A 41 -16.72 -75.24 -38.49
CA ALA A 41 -17.98 -74.65 -38.93
C ALA A 41 -18.93 -74.32 -37.76
N THR A 42 -18.89 -75.10 -36.67
CA THR A 42 -19.74 -74.92 -35.47
C THR A 42 -18.96 -74.33 -34.30
N GLU A 43 -17.73 -74.79 -34.08
CA GLU A 43 -16.84 -74.32 -33.02
C GLU A 43 -15.95 -73.15 -33.49
N ARG A 44 -15.45 -72.36 -32.54
CA ARG A 44 -14.49 -71.27 -32.80
C ARG A 44 -13.06 -71.82 -32.69
N VAL A 45 -12.50 -72.27 -33.82
CA VAL A 45 -11.16 -72.89 -33.90
C VAL A 45 -10.18 -71.92 -34.53
N HIS A 46 -9.01 -71.74 -33.93
CA HIS A 46 -7.99 -70.80 -34.39
C HIS A 46 -6.71 -71.52 -34.85
N PHE A 47 -5.92 -70.88 -35.70
CA PHE A 47 -4.59 -71.35 -36.04
C PHE A 47 -3.65 -71.27 -34.83
N SER A 48 -2.80 -72.30 -34.63
CA SER A 48 -1.73 -72.27 -33.63
C SER A 48 -0.46 -71.58 -34.17
N GLU A 49 0.55 -71.40 -33.31
CA GLU A 49 1.80 -70.71 -33.65
C GLU A 49 2.56 -71.40 -34.80
N GLU A 50 2.44 -72.73 -34.92
CA GLU A 50 3.06 -73.53 -35.99
C GLU A 50 2.46 -73.27 -37.39
N TYR A 51 1.29 -72.63 -37.47
CA TYR A 51 0.66 -72.15 -38.70
C TYR A 51 0.93 -70.65 -38.96
N GLY A 52 1.88 -70.05 -38.23
CA GLY A 52 2.25 -68.64 -38.36
C GLY A 52 1.28 -67.65 -37.71
N ASN A 53 0.35 -68.11 -36.87
CA ASN A 53 -0.47 -67.21 -36.05
C ASN A 53 0.34 -66.69 -34.84
N ILE A 54 -0.14 -65.63 -34.20
CA ILE A 54 0.39 -65.21 -32.91
C ILE A 54 0.13 -66.29 -31.84
N ASN A 55 1.00 -66.38 -30.84
CA ASN A 55 0.74 -67.24 -29.68
C ASN A 55 -0.41 -66.66 -28.83
N LEU A 56 -1.64 -67.06 -29.15
CA LEU A 56 -2.87 -66.52 -28.57
C LEU A 56 -2.91 -66.69 -27.03
N GLU A 57 -2.46 -67.82 -26.50
CA GLU A 57 -2.46 -68.06 -25.05
C GLU A 57 -1.50 -67.13 -24.29
N LYS A 58 -0.35 -66.80 -24.87
CA LYS A 58 0.67 -65.92 -24.27
C LYS A 58 0.44 -64.43 -24.53
N LYS A 59 -0.11 -64.08 -25.71
CA LYS A 59 -0.35 -62.69 -26.14
C LYS A 59 -1.73 -62.17 -25.70
N LEU A 60 -2.75 -63.02 -25.77
CA LEU A 60 -4.13 -62.73 -25.39
C LEU A 60 -4.64 -63.75 -24.34
N PRO A 61 -4.00 -63.82 -23.15
CA PRO A 61 -4.49 -64.63 -22.04
C PRO A 61 -5.87 -64.15 -21.55
N GLY A 62 -6.60 -65.00 -20.84
CA GLY A 62 -7.92 -64.67 -20.26
C GLY A 62 -9.11 -65.17 -21.07
N TYR A 63 -8.89 -65.68 -22.28
CA TYR A 63 -9.83 -66.57 -22.97
C TYR A 63 -9.19 -67.96 -23.13
N SER A 64 -10.02 -69.01 -23.11
CA SER A 64 -9.54 -70.38 -23.31
C SER A 64 -9.70 -70.76 -24.78
N TRP A 65 -8.64 -70.50 -25.55
CA TRP A 65 -8.59 -70.71 -26.99
C TRP A 65 -8.72 -72.18 -27.39
N ILE A 66 -9.30 -72.43 -28.57
CA ILE A 66 -9.32 -73.75 -29.21
C ILE A 66 -8.36 -73.68 -30.40
N LEU A 67 -7.20 -74.30 -30.26
CA LEU A 67 -6.12 -74.21 -31.25
C LEU A 67 -6.13 -75.45 -32.14
N LEU A 68 -5.96 -75.26 -33.45
CA LEU A 68 -5.74 -76.34 -34.40
C LEU A 68 -4.46 -77.11 -34.04
N SER A 69 -4.49 -78.45 -34.08
CA SER A 69 -3.32 -79.26 -33.74
C SER A 69 -2.19 -79.07 -34.77
N PRO A 70 -0.92 -78.93 -34.36
CA PRO A 70 0.21 -78.80 -35.28
C PRO A 70 0.48 -80.06 -36.12
N CYS A 71 -0.11 -81.20 -35.75
CA CYS A 71 0.14 -82.51 -36.37
C CYS A 71 -0.07 -82.55 -37.90
N TYR A 72 -0.93 -81.68 -38.46
CA TYR A 72 -1.14 -81.63 -39.90
C TYR A 72 0.07 -81.03 -40.63
N VAL A 73 0.59 -79.88 -40.19
CA VAL A 73 1.81 -79.26 -40.73
C VAL A 73 3.04 -80.15 -40.52
N GLU A 74 3.07 -80.95 -39.47
CA GLU A 74 4.15 -81.93 -39.25
C GLU A 74 4.20 -83.04 -40.33
N THR A 75 3.12 -83.29 -41.07
CA THR A 75 3.08 -84.36 -42.10
C THR A 75 3.89 -84.03 -43.36
N ASP A 76 3.84 -82.78 -43.84
CA ASP A 76 4.44 -82.37 -45.12
C ASP A 76 5.16 -81.00 -45.08
N ARG A 77 5.09 -80.28 -43.96
CA ARG A 77 5.65 -78.93 -43.71
C ARG A 77 5.12 -77.82 -44.65
N ASP A 78 4.08 -78.08 -45.44
CA ASP A 78 3.45 -77.08 -46.32
C ASP A 78 2.37 -76.31 -45.54
N VAL A 79 2.83 -75.29 -44.81
CA VAL A 79 1.99 -74.40 -43.99
C VAL A 79 0.93 -73.70 -44.86
N ASP A 80 1.31 -73.12 -46.00
CA ASP A 80 0.39 -72.33 -46.82
C ASP A 80 -0.77 -73.16 -47.38
N GLY A 81 -0.51 -74.36 -47.89
CA GLY A 81 -1.55 -75.27 -48.36
C GLY A 81 -2.47 -75.76 -47.23
N TRP A 82 -1.93 -76.00 -46.03
CA TRP A 82 -2.78 -76.30 -44.85
C TRP A 82 -3.64 -75.10 -44.43
N ARG A 83 -3.06 -73.90 -44.43
CA ARG A 83 -3.77 -72.67 -44.09
C ARG A 83 -4.89 -72.38 -45.06
N ASP A 84 -4.71 -72.57 -46.36
CA ASP A 84 -5.77 -72.42 -47.36
C ASP A 84 -6.94 -73.38 -47.10
N LEU A 85 -6.66 -74.67 -46.90
CA LEU A 85 -7.69 -75.68 -46.60
C LEU A 85 -8.46 -75.35 -45.31
N PHE A 86 -7.76 -75.09 -44.20
CA PHE A 86 -8.41 -74.84 -42.91
C PHE A 86 -9.10 -73.48 -42.85
N SER A 87 -8.62 -72.46 -43.58
CA SER A 87 -9.29 -71.16 -43.69
C SER A 87 -10.66 -71.25 -44.37
N ARG A 88 -10.82 -72.19 -45.31
CA ARG A 88 -12.10 -72.52 -45.97
C ARG A 88 -13.05 -73.30 -45.07
N LEU A 89 -12.52 -74.16 -44.19
CA LEU A 89 -13.31 -74.90 -43.20
C LEU A 89 -13.79 -74.05 -42.02
N GLY A 90 -13.24 -72.84 -41.83
CA GLY A 90 -13.68 -71.88 -40.81
C GLY A 90 -12.62 -71.51 -39.76
N VAL A 91 -11.40 -72.06 -39.84
CA VAL A 91 -10.30 -71.69 -38.94
C VAL A 91 -9.80 -70.27 -39.25
N LYS A 92 -9.51 -69.46 -38.21
CA LYS A 92 -9.06 -68.05 -38.36
C LYS A 92 -7.88 -67.73 -37.43
N ASP A 93 -7.22 -66.61 -37.70
CA ASP A 93 -6.13 -66.09 -36.85
C ASP A 93 -6.68 -65.26 -35.68
N GLY A 94 -7.55 -64.29 -36.00
CA GLY A 94 -8.22 -63.42 -35.04
C GLY A 94 -9.57 -63.94 -34.54
N LEU A 95 -10.43 -62.99 -34.16
CA LEU A 95 -11.72 -63.22 -33.50
C LEU A 95 -12.75 -63.80 -34.49
N ILE A 96 -13.55 -64.77 -34.03
CA ILE A 96 -14.54 -65.49 -34.83
C ILE A 96 -15.95 -64.98 -34.47
N ILE A 97 -16.38 -63.99 -35.24
CA ILE A 97 -17.71 -63.38 -35.16
C ILE A 97 -18.63 -64.05 -36.19
N ARG A 98 -19.85 -64.41 -35.78
CA ARG A 98 -20.85 -65.06 -36.63
C ARG A 98 -22.21 -64.40 -36.43
N LYS A 99 -23.07 -64.47 -37.44
CA LYS A 99 -24.45 -64.00 -37.34
C LYS A 99 -25.27 -64.98 -36.50
N GLU A 100 -25.86 -64.53 -35.41
CA GLU A 100 -26.74 -65.32 -34.53
C GLU A 100 -28.13 -64.67 -34.50
N ARG A 101 -29.18 -65.44 -34.77
CA ARG A 101 -30.56 -64.98 -34.51
C ARG A 101 -30.90 -65.23 -33.04
N ARG A 102 -31.07 -64.16 -32.29
CA ARG A 102 -31.41 -64.15 -30.86
C ARG A 102 -32.84 -63.67 -30.68
N THR A 103 -33.59 -64.31 -29.78
CA THR A 103 -34.91 -63.87 -29.36
C THR A 103 -34.79 -63.49 -27.90
N LEU A 104 -35.01 -62.21 -27.58
CA LEU A 104 -34.88 -61.67 -26.23
C LEU A 104 -36.27 -61.40 -25.65
N THR A 105 -36.55 -61.98 -24.49
CA THR A 105 -37.72 -61.61 -23.68
C THR A 105 -37.61 -60.15 -23.21
N SER A 106 -38.72 -59.56 -22.75
CA SER A 106 -38.71 -58.18 -22.23
C SER A 106 -37.77 -57.97 -21.04
N GLU A 107 -37.51 -58.99 -20.22
CA GLU A 107 -36.56 -58.93 -19.10
C GLU A 107 -35.11 -58.99 -19.60
N GLU A 108 -34.81 -59.93 -20.50
CA GLU A 108 -33.49 -60.04 -21.12
C GLU A 108 -33.12 -58.78 -21.89
N LEU A 109 -34.05 -58.22 -22.68
CA LEU A 109 -33.86 -56.98 -23.43
C LEU A 109 -33.56 -55.78 -22.51
N ALA A 110 -34.24 -55.68 -21.36
CA ALA A 110 -33.97 -54.66 -20.34
C ALA A 110 -32.60 -54.83 -19.66
N SER A 111 -32.09 -56.06 -19.55
CA SER A 111 -30.73 -56.36 -19.06
C SER A 111 -29.64 -56.28 -20.15
N SER A 112 -30.04 -56.18 -21.42
CA SER A 112 -29.14 -56.24 -22.58
C SER A 112 -28.44 -54.91 -22.88
N PRO A 113 -27.40 -54.91 -23.75
CA PRO A 113 -26.76 -53.68 -24.23
C PRO A 113 -27.70 -52.71 -24.94
N TRP A 114 -28.83 -53.20 -25.46
CA TRP A 114 -29.83 -52.42 -26.19
C TRP A 114 -30.92 -51.79 -25.32
N SER A 115 -30.89 -51.97 -24.00
CA SER A 115 -31.93 -51.50 -23.07
C SER A 115 -32.36 -50.03 -23.27
N ALA A 116 -31.43 -49.14 -23.62
CA ALA A 116 -31.74 -47.74 -23.94
C ALA A 116 -32.25 -47.52 -25.38
N GLU A 117 -31.79 -48.30 -26.35
CA GLU A 117 -32.18 -48.19 -27.76
C GLU A 117 -33.56 -48.84 -28.03
N SER A 118 -33.92 -49.87 -27.26
CA SER A 118 -35.15 -50.65 -27.40
C SER A 118 -36.42 -49.83 -27.21
N ALA A 119 -36.37 -48.77 -26.39
CA ALA A 119 -37.49 -47.83 -26.20
C ALA A 119 -37.95 -47.15 -27.50
N ALA A 120 -37.09 -47.10 -28.54
CA ALA A 120 -37.43 -46.56 -29.86
C ALA A 120 -37.82 -47.65 -30.89
N TRP A 121 -37.84 -48.91 -30.50
CA TRP A 121 -38.28 -50.03 -31.35
C TRP A 121 -39.79 -50.20 -31.14
N HIS A 122 -40.57 -50.10 -32.22
CA HIS A 122 -42.03 -50.10 -32.14
C HIS A 122 -42.57 -51.52 -31.97
N GLN A 123 -42.38 -52.10 -30.76
CA GLN A 123 -42.80 -53.45 -30.40
C GLN A 123 -44.11 -53.42 -29.61
N ASN A 124 -44.96 -54.44 -29.80
CA ASN A 124 -46.17 -54.56 -28.99
C ASN A 124 -45.77 -54.96 -27.55
N PRO A 125 -46.38 -54.37 -26.51
CA PRO A 125 -46.03 -54.68 -25.13
C PRO A 125 -46.32 -56.16 -24.82
N GLY A 126 -45.26 -56.93 -24.61
CA GLY A 126 -45.30 -58.37 -24.30
C GLY A 126 -44.88 -59.31 -25.42
N GLU A 127 -44.45 -58.82 -26.59
CA GLU A 127 -43.81 -59.64 -27.63
C GLU A 127 -42.28 -59.71 -27.44
N ASP A 128 -41.69 -60.88 -27.71
CA ASP A 128 -40.23 -61.07 -27.66
C ASP A 128 -39.54 -60.36 -28.83
N CYS A 129 -38.40 -59.73 -28.56
CA CYS A 129 -37.60 -59.04 -29.55
C CYS A 129 -36.69 -60.02 -30.32
N VAL A 130 -36.94 -60.20 -31.62
CA VAL A 130 -36.04 -60.98 -32.49
C VAL A 130 -34.97 -60.08 -33.11
N LEU A 131 -33.71 -60.48 -32.95
CA LEU A 131 -32.51 -59.78 -33.41
C LEU A 131 -31.63 -60.71 -34.23
N ASP A 132 -31.19 -60.23 -35.38
CA ASP A 132 -30.11 -60.80 -36.18
C ASP A 132 -28.81 -60.06 -35.77
N ASP A 133 -28.05 -60.64 -34.84
CA ASP A 133 -26.91 -60.01 -34.13
C ASP A 133 -25.55 -60.65 -34.49
N TYR A 134 -24.45 -59.99 -34.08
CA TYR A 134 -23.06 -60.41 -34.26
C TYR A 134 -22.30 -60.45 -32.92
N PRO A 135 -22.51 -61.47 -32.08
CA PRO A 135 -21.84 -61.61 -30.79
C PRO A 135 -20.41 -62.13 -30.90
N CYS A 136 -19.56 -61.69 -29.96
CA CYS A 136 -18.16 -62.10 -29.86
C CYS A 136 -17.77 -62.40 -28.41
N GLU A 137 -18.00 -63.65 -27.98
CA GLU A 137 -17.65 -64.14 -26.64
C GLU A 137 -16.13 -64.04 -26.35
N GLU A 138 -15.30 -64.18 -27.38
CA GLU A 138 -13.84 -64.00 -27.31
C GLU A 138 -13.47 -62.58 -26.91
N PHE A 139 -14.01 -61.58 -27.62
CA PHE A 139 -13.80 -60.18 -27.27
C PHE A 139 -14.33 -59.87 -25.88
N TYR A 140 -15.55 -60.30 -25.54
CA TYR A 140 -16.14 -60.05 -24.22
C TYR A 140 -15.30 -60.67 -23.09
N SER A 141 -14.87 -61.92 -23.24
CA SER A 141 -14.02 -62.62 -22.26
C SER A 141 -12.67 -61.95 -22.10
N LEU A 142 -12.02 -61.55 -23.20
CA LEU A 142 -10.79 -60.78 -23.14
C LEU A 142 -11.05 -59.44 -22.44
N ALA A 143 -12.00 -58.64 -22.93
CA ALA A 143 -12.37 -57.31 -22.43
C ALA A 143 -12.76 -57.28 -20.94
N THR A 144 -13.23 -58.39 -20.37
CA THR A 144 -13.59 -58.51 -18.94
C THR A 144 -12.59 -59.33 -18.10
N ALA A 145 -11.51 -59.85 -18.71
CA ALA A 145 -10.53 -60.70 -18.05
C ALA A 145 -9.85 -60.02 -16.83
N GLN A 146 -9.77 -60.77 -15.73
CA GLN A 146 -9.08 -60.38 -14.51
C GLN A 146 -7.68 -61.00 -14.48
N LEU A 147 -6.65 -60.19 -14.71
CA LEU A 147 -5.25 -60.62 -14.83
C LEU A 147 -4.30 -59.71 -14.02
N PRO A 148 -3.10 -60.17 -13.61
CA PRO A 148 -2.09 -59.32 -12.98
C PRO A 148 -1.73 -58.12 -13.86
N GLY A 149 -1.53 -56.94 -13.26
CA GLY A 149 -1.51 -55.66 -13.99
C GLY A 149 -0.56 -55.56 -15.20
N SER A 150 0.64 -56.14 -15.13
CA SER A 150 1.58 -56.17 -16.27
C SER A 150 1.09 -57.07 -17.41
N LEU A 151 0.52 -58.23 -17.08
CA LEU A 151 -0.04 -59.18 -18.05
C LEU A 151 -1.34 -58.65 -18.67
N LEU A 152 -2.18 -58.01 -17.85
CA LEU A 152 -3.41 -57.34 -18.31
C LEU A 152 -3.08 -56.22 -19.30
N LEU A 153 -2.12 -55.36 -18.97
CA LEU A 153 -1.65 -54.29 -19.86
C LEU A 153 -1.13 -54.86 -21.19
N GLN A 154 -0.30 -55.91 -21.16
CA GLN A 154 0.18 -56.57 -22.36
C GLN A 154 -1.00 -57.09 -23.21
N GLN A 155 -1.95 -57.80 -22.58
CA GLN A 155 -3.13 -58.33 -23.25
C GLN A 155 -4.00 -57.22 -23.87
N ARG A 156 -4.17 -56.07 -23.21
CA ARG A 156 -4.88 -54.91 -23.78
C ARG A 156 -4.21 -54.31 -25.00
N LEU A 157 -2.88 -54.17 -24.96
CA LEU A 157 -2.11 -53.61 -26.08
C LEU A 157 -2.18 -54.54 -27.30
N GLU A 158 -2.04 -55.85 -27.11
CA GLU A 158 -2.15 -56.83 -28.19
C GLU A 158 -3.59 -56.92 -28.74
N LEU A 159 -4.62 -56.78 -27.88
CA LEU A 159 -6.03 -56.74 -28.30
C LEU A 159 -6.35 -55.49 -29.12
N LEU A 160 -5.87 -54.32 -28.69
CA LEU A 160 -6.01 -53.05 -29.39
C LEU A 160 -5.38 -53.13 -30.79
N GLU A 161 -4.16 -53.66 -30.89
CA GLU A 161 -3.43 -53.80 -32.15
C GLU A 161 -4.09 -54.84 -33.07
N LEU A 162 -4.57 -55.98 -32.53
CA LEU A 162 -5.30 -56.99 -33.30
C LEU A 162 -6.58 -56.41 -33.93
N LEU A 163 -7.36 -55.64 -33.16
CA LEU A 163 -8.58 -55.00 -33.66
C LEU A 163 -8.27 -53.93 -34.70
N LYS A 164 -7.32 -53.03 -34.42
CA LYS A 164 -6.87 -51.96 -35.32
C LYS A 164 -6.37 -52.51 -36.66
N LYS A 165 -5.45 -53.48 -36.62
CA LYS A 165 -4.83 -54.10 -37.81
C LYS A 165 -5.86 -54.77 -38.73
N HIS A 166 -6.88 -55.41 -38.14
CA HIS A 166 -7.86 -56.20 -38.88
C HIS A 166 -9.24 -55.53 -39.02
N TRP A 167 -9.32 -54.21 -38.80
CA TRP A 167 -10.58 -53.47 -38.80
C TRP A 167 -11.25 -53.41 -40.18
N GLU A 168 -10.53 -52.92 -41.20
CA GLU A 168 -10.99 -52.86 -42.60
C GLU A 168 -10.38 -53.97 -43.47
N THR A 169 -9.32 -54.63 -43.00
CA THR A 169 -8.52 -55.57 -43.80
C THR A 169 -8.38 -56.94 -43.12
N GLY A 170 -8.18 -57.99 -43.90
CA GLY A 170 -8.09 -59.35 -43.38
C GLY A 170 -9.43 -59.88 -42.83
N HIS A 171 -9.73 -59.64 -41.56
CA HIS A 171 -10.98 -60.07 -40.92
C HIS A 171 -12.13 -59.08 -41.09
N CYS A 172 -11.84 -57.81 -41.40
CA CYS A 172 -12.82 -56.76 -41.65
C CYS A 172 -13.87 -56.66 -40.52
N TYR A 173 -13.42 -56.36 -39.30
CA TYR A 173 -14.30 -56.27 -38.14
C TYR A 173 -15.38 -55.16 -38.25
N SER A 174 -15.14 -54.12 -39.05
CA SER A 174 -16.11 -53.03 -39.31
C SER A 174 -17.45 -53.53 -39.86
N GLN A 175 -17.46 -54.66 -40.58
CA GLN A 175 -18.70 -55.25 -41.12
C GLN A 175 -19.68 -55.76 -40.05
N TYR A 176 -19.21 -56.02 -38.82
CA TYR A 176 -20.00 -56.63 -37.75
C TYR A 176 -20.62 -55.61 -36.78
N LEU A 177 -20.55 -54.31 -37.08
CA LEU A 177 -20.96 -53.25 -36.15
C LEU A 177 -22.48 -53.02 -36.06
N THR A 178 -23.25 -53.60 -36.98
CA THR A 178 -24.70 -53.37 -37.12
C THR A 178 -25.48 -54.68 -37.00
N ALA A 179 -26.45 -54.73 -36.11
CA ALA A 179 -27.46 -55.79 -35.99
C ALA A 179 -28.80 -55.35 -36.60
N GLN A 180 -29.68 -56.31 -36.85
CA GLN A 180 -31.00 -56.09 -37.47
C GLN A 180 -32.12 -56.53 -36.52
N VAL A 181 -33.02 -55.61 -36.18
CA VAL A 181 -34.27 -55.90 -35.48
C VAL A 181 -35.25 -56.51 -36.49
N ILE A 182 -35.76 -57.70 -36.20
CA ILE A 182 -36.65 -58.47 -37.07
C ILE A 182 -38.09 -58.37 -36.55
N GLY A 183 -39.03 -58.05 -37.44
CA GLY A 183 -40.46 -57.95 -37.14
C GLY A 183 -41.15 -59.30 -37.05
N SER A 184 -42.41 -59.29 -36.60
CA SER A 184 -43.28 -60.47 -36.53
C SER A 184 -43.63 -61.06 -37.91
N ASP A 185 -43.43 -60.29 -38.99
CA ASP A 185 -43.53 -60.72 -40.38
C ASP A 185 -42.20 -61.28 -40.95
N GLY A 186 -41.13 -61.31 -40.15
CA GLY A 186 -39.80 -61.73 -40.55
C GLY A 186 -39.00 -60.69 -41.35
N GLN A 187 -39.52 -59.49 -41.57
CA GLN A 187 -38.81 -58.40 -42.25
C GLN A 187 -37.89 -57.63 -41.30
N VAL A 188 -36.89 -56.94 -41.85
CA VAL A 188 -36.03 -56.05 -41.07
C VAL A 188 -36.80 -54.77 -40.75
N VAL A 189 -37.10 -54.56 -39.47
CA VAL A 189 -37.78 -53.36 -38.96
C VAL A 189 -36.80 -52.20 -38.82
N ARG A 190 -35.60 -52.46 -38.31
CA ARG A 190 -34.61 -51.41 -37.99
C ARG A 190 -33.19 -51.97 -37.93
N ASN A 191 -32.21 -51.17 -38.36
CA ASN A 191 -30.80 -51.39 -38.06
C ASN A 191 -30.44 -50.75 -36.72
N THR A 192 -29.70 -51.47 -35.87
CA THR A 192 -29.21 -51.05 -34.54
C THR A 192 -27.76 -51.49 -34.38
N ARG A 193 -27.07 -51.12 -33.29
CA ARG A 193 -25.69 -51.58 -33.05
C ARG A 193 -25.67 -53.08 -32.76
N SER A 194 -24.59 -53.79 -33.07
CA SER A 194 -24.43 -55.19 -32.63
C SER A 194 -23.98 -55.27 -31.17
N SER A 195 -24.14 -56.44 -30.54
CA SER A 195 -23.60 -56.69 -29.20
C SER A 195 -22.09 -56.52 -29.15
N PHE A 196 -21.36 -56.98 -30.19
CA PHE A 196 -19.92 -56.74 -30.34
C PHE A 196 -19.58 -55.24 -30.36
N HIS A 197 -20.32 -54.42 -31.12
CA HIS A 197 -20.12 -52.97 -31.15
C HIS A 197 -20.42 -52.31 -29.80
N HIS A 198 -21.52 -52.69 -29.13
CA HIS A 198 -21.80 -52.20 -27.78
C HIS A 198 -20.67 -52.54 -26.80
N PHE A 199 -20.19 -53.79 -26.77
CA PHE A 199 -19.12 -54.17 -25.86
C PHE A 199 -17.80 -53.47 -26.19
N LEU A 200 -17.46 -53.28 -27.47
CA LEU A 200 -16.30 -52.50 -27.90
C LEU A 200 -16.32 -51.06 -27.36
N CYS A 201 -17.48 -50.39 -27.39
CA CYS A 201 -17.61 -48.99 -26.98
C CYS A 201 -17.88 -48.79 -25.47
N CYS A 202 -18.50 -49.77 -24.79
CA CYS A 202 -18.98 -49.60 -23.41
C CYS A 202 -18.12 -50.28 -22.34
N LEU A 203 -17.22 -51.22 -22.70
CA LEU A 203 -16.33 -51.87 -21.75
C LEU A 203 -15.04 -51.07 -21.50
N GLU A 204 -14.49 -51.19 -20.29
CA GLU A 204 -13.25 -50.54 -19.87
C GLU A 204 -12.03 -51.40 -20.23
N TRP A 205 -11.67 -51.41 -21.51
CA TRP A 205 -10.60 -52.26 -22.04
C TRP A 205 -9.46 -51.49 -22.71
N VAL A 206 -9.65 -50.22 -23.08
CA VAL A 206 -8.62 -49.44 -23.79
C VAL A 206 -7.48 -49.08 -22.84
N PRO A 207 -6.22 -49.42 -23.15
CA PRO A 207 -5.07 -49.10 -22.30
C PRO A 207 -4.75 -47.61 -22.40
N ALA A 208 -5.28 -46.83 -21.48
CA ALA A 208 -5.17 -45.38 -21.43
C ALA A 208 -4.08 -44.92 -20.46
N HIS A 209 -3.46 -43.78 -20.73
CA HIS A 209 -2.43 -43.19 -19.89
C HIS A 209 -2.65 -41.68 -19.67
N CYS A 210 -2.33 -41.19 -18.48
CA CYS A 210 -2.27 -39.76 -18.19
C CYS A 210 -0.82 -39.41 -17.81
N PRO A 211 -0.18 -38.40 -18.44
CA PRO A 211 1.14 -37.93 -18.02
C PRO A 211 1.04 -37.30 -16.62
N THR A 212 2.01 -37.56 -15.74
CA THR A 212 2.03 -36.98 -14.39
C THR A 212 3.29 -36.15 -14.14
N GLN A 213 3.28 -35.38 -13.06
CA GLN A 213 4.44 -34.59 -12.64
C GLN A 213 5.65 -35.52 -12.40
N GLY A 214 6.76 -35.22 -13.08
CA GLY A 214 7.99 -36.03 -13.01
C GLY A 214 8.16 -37.05 -14.15
N GLY A 215 7.29 -37.06 -15.15
CA GLY A 215 7.43 -37.92 -16.34
C GLY A 215 7.02 -39.38 -16.14
N GLN A 216 6.42 -39.69 -15.00
CA GLN A 216 5.68 -40.93 -14.82
C GLN A 216 4.34 -40.86 -15.60
N GLN A 217 3.76 -42.02 -15.89
CA GLN A 217 2.43 -42.13 -16.50
C GLN A 217 1.53 -42.89 -15.54
N GLU A 218 0.40 -42.29 -15.15
CA GLU A 218 -0.70 -43.07 -14.58
C GLU A 218 -1.35 -43.87 -15.71
N ARG A 219 -1.69 -45.15 -15.49
CA ARG A 219 -2.34 -45.99 -16.49
C ARG A 219 -3.65 -46.56 -15.94
N LYS A 220 -4.70 -46.49 -16.75
CA LYS A 220 -6.04 -47.01 -16.46
C LYS A 220 -6.61 -47.69 -17.69
N PHE A 221 -7.57 -48.59 -17.48
CA PHE A 221 -8.37 -49.14 -18.57
C PHE A 221 -9.69 -48.35 -18.61
N LEU A 222 -10.03 -47.81 -19.77
CA LEU A 222 -11.17 -46.92 -19.94
C LEU A 222 -11.98 -47.30 -21.17
N ARG A 223 -13.18 -46.71 -21.29
CA ARG A 223 -13.98 -46.78 -22.51
C ARG A 223 -13.33 -45.96 -23.64
N PRO A 224 -13.47 -46.37 -24.91
CA PRO A 224 -12.95 -45.60 -26.04
C PRO A 224 -13.44 -44.14 -26.09
N ASP A 225 -14.71 -43.88 -25.75
CA ASP A 225 -15.33 -42.54 -25.77
C ASP A 225 -14.79 -41.56 -24.69
N SER A 226 -14.01 -42.10 -23.76
CA SER A 226 -13.50 -41.42 -22.57
C SER A 226 -12.00 -41.10 -22.67
N VAL A 227 -11.37 -41.42 -23.80
CA VAL A 227 -9.94 -41.18 -24.08
C VAL A 227 -9.73 -40.31 -25.31
N TYR A 228 -8.64 -39.56 -25.31
CA TYR A 228 -8.14 -38.83 -26.48
C TYR A 228 -7.03 -39.59 -27.19
N ILE A 229 -6.95 -39.50 -28.51
CA ILE A 229 -5.76 -39.99 -29.23
C ILE A 229 -4.57 -39.08 -28.92
N THR A 230 -3.41 -39.65 -28.62
CA THR A 230 -2.18 -38.89 -28.37
C THR A 230 -1.79 -38.06 -29.60
N SER A 231 -1.98 -36.75 -29.56
CA SER A 231 -1.53 -35.81 -30.59
C SER A 231 -0.94 -34.53 -29.97
N ALA A 232 -0.04 -33.86 -30.67
CA ALA A 232 0.58 -32.63 -30.20
C ALA A 232 -0.45 -31.51 -29.96
N GLU A 233 -1.48 -31.43 -30.81
CA GLU A 233 -2.54 -30.43 -30.69
C GLU A 233 -3.37 -30.64 -29.42
N VAL A 234 -3.87 -31.86 -29.19
CA VAL A 234 -4.72 -32.15 -28.02
C VAL A 234 -3.90 -32.10 -26.72
N THR A 235 -2.69 -32.66 -26.71
CA THR A 235 -1.81 -32.62 -25.52
C THR A 235 -1.39 -31.20 -25.15
N SER A 236 -1.28 -30.27 -26.10
CA SER A 236 -1.02 -28.84 -25.82
C SER A 236 -2.17 -28.11 -25.14
N LEU A 237 -3.40 -28.65 -25.18
CA LEU A 237 -4.62 -27.99 -24.68
C LEU A 237 -5.28 -28.69 -23.47
N LEU A 238 -5.00 -29.98 -23.27
CA LEU A 238 -5.53 -30.77 -22.16
C LEU A 238 -4.44 -31.28 -21.20
N GLY A 239 -3.16 -31.19 -21.57
CA GLY A 239 -2.02 -31.40 -20.68
C GLY A 239 -2.11 -32.71 -19.90
N THR A 240 -2.07 -32.60 -18.57
CA THR A 240 -2.11 -33.73 -17.62
C THR A 240 -3.48 -33.90 -16.97
N HIS A 241 -4.56 -33.48 -17.63
CA HIS A 241 -5.91 -33.43 -17.06
C HIS A 241 -6.91 -34.39 -17.73
N VAL A 242 -6.46 -35.16 -18.73
CA VAL A 242 -7.25 -36.20 -19.41
C VAL A 242 -6.40 -37.45 -19.68
N PHE A 243 -7.06 -38.56 -20.03
CA PHE A 243 -6.40 -39.79 -20.44
C PHE A 243 -6.27 -39.88 -21.96
N TYR A 244 -5.10 -40.33 -22.40
CA TYR A 244 -4.73 -40.51 -23.80
C TYR A 244 -4.53 -41.99 -24.16
N VAL A 245 -4.65 -42.31 -25.44
CA VAL A 245 -4.33 -43.62 -26.01
C VAL A 245 -3.36 -43.45 -27.18
N ASP A 246 -2.28 -44.24 -27.15
CA ASP A 246 -1.26 -44.26 -28.20
C ASP A 246 -1.76 -45.10 -29.39
N THR A 247 -2.44 -44.43 -30.31
CA THR A 247 -2.91 -45.00 -31.59
C THR A 247 -2.93 -43.91 -32.67
N ASP A 248 -3.24 -44.30 -33.91
CA ASP A 248 -3.37 -43.38 -35.03
C ASP A 248 -4.86 -43.11 -35.32
N SER A 249 -5.17 -41.90 -35.80
CA SER A 249 -6.50 -41.60 -36.36
C SER A 249 -6.80 -42.54 -37.53
N SER A 250 -7.94 -43.22 -37.47
CA SER A 250 -8.31 -44.32 -38.35
C SER A 250 -9.83 -44.49 -38.41
N PRO A 251 -10.40 -45.35 -39.29
CA PRO A 251 -11.81 -45.75 -39.18
C PRO A 251 -12.12 -46.37 -37.82
N PHE A 252 -11.24 -47.27 -37.35
CA PHE A 252 -11.30 -47.93 -36.05
C PHE A 252 -11.50 -46.97 -34.87
N SER A 253 -10.61 -45.98 -34.72
CA SER A 253 -10.68 -45.03 -33.60
C SER A 253 -11.96 -44.19 -33.63
N ARG A 254 -12.37 -43.74 -34.82
CA ARG A 254 -13.57 -42.90 -35.00
C ARG A 254 -14.87 -43.67 -34.79
N GLU A 255 -14.96 -44.91 -35.24
CA GLU A 255 -16.15 -45.75 -35.04
C GLU A 255 -16.34 -46.17 -33.58
N LEU A 256 -15.24 -46.38 -32.84
CA LEU A 256 -15.29 -46.57 -31.39
C LEU A 256 -15.55 -45.28 -30.59
N GLY A 257 -15.46 -44.10 -31.22
CA GLY A 257 -15.67 -42.81 -30.57
C GLY A 257 -14.46 -42.26 -29.81
N MET A 258 -13.25 -42.75 -30.06
CA MET A 258 -12.02 -42.17 -29.50
C MET A 258 -11.86 -40.73 -29.98
N ARG A 259 -11.51 -39.82 -29.07
CA ARG A 259 -11.55 -38.38 -29.35
C ARG A 259 -10.25 -37.92 -30.02
N GLU A 260 -10.34 -37.47 -31.26
CA GLU A 260 -9.16 -37.11 -32.07
C GLU A 260 -8.84 -35.61 -32.03
N THR A 261 -9.84 -34.77 -31.79
CA THR A 261 -9.75 -33.31 -31.76
C THR A 261 -10.53 -32.73 -30.57
N ILE A 262 -10.29 -31.45 -30.29
CA ILE A 262 -11.04 -30.69 -29.27
C ILE A 262 -11.66 -29.44 -29.92
N SER A 263 -12.96 -29.23 -29.66
CA SER A 263 -13.64 -27.99 -30.05
C SER A 263 -13.46 -26.92 -28.97
N VAL A 264 -13.68 -25.67 -29.35
CA VAL A 264 -13.64 -24.51 -28.45
C VAL A 264 -14.61 -24.68 -27.28
N GLU A 265 -15.83 -25.17 -27.54
CA GLU A 265 -16.88 -25.37 -26.54
C GLU A 265 -16.49 -26.44 -25.52
N VAL A 266 -15.87 -27.53 -25.97
CA VAL A 266 -15.37 -28.61 -25.11
C VAL A 266 -14.20 -28.12 -24.24
N LEU A 267 -13.28 -27.32 -24.80
CA LEU A 267 -12.20 -26.72 -24.01
C LEU A 267 -12.73 -25.73 -22.96
N ILE A 268 -13.74 -24.93 -23.32
CA ILE A 268 -14.41 -24.02 -22.36
C ILE A 268 -15.11 -24.80 -21.25
N GLN A 269 -15.69 -25.96 -21.55
CA GLN A 269 -16.30 -26.83 -20.53
C GLN A 269 -15.25 -27.40 -19.58
N TYR A 270 -14.13 -27.94 -20.09
CA TYR A 270 -13.01 -28.37 -19.24
C TYR A 270 -12.44 -27.23 -18.40
N LEU A 271 -12.26 -26.03 -18.98
CA LEU A 271 -11.78 -24.87 -18.23
C LEU A 271 -12.73 -24.51 -17.09
N LYS A 272 -14.05 -24.55 -17.30
CA LYS A 272 -15.04 -24.33 -16.23
C LYS A 272 -14.93 -25.38 -15.13
N GLU A 273 -14.78 -26.66 -15.49
CA GLU A 273 -14.58 -27.75 -14.53
C GLU A 273 -13.29 -27.56 -13.72
N TRP A 274 -12.19 -27.13 -14.35
CA TRP A 274 -10.93 -26.80 -13.67
C TRP A 274 -10.99 -25.57 -12.76
N CYS A 275 -12.01 -24.72 -12.88
CA CYS A 275 -12.18 -23.52 -12.05
C CYS A 275 -12.96 -23.80 -10.76
N VAL A 276 -13.80 -24.84 -10.72
CA VAL A 276 -14.74 -25.15 -9.63
C VAL A 276 -14.11 -26.15 -8.66
N GLN A 277 -14.18 -25.89 -7.35
CA GLN A 277 -13.79 -26.88 -6.34
C GLN A 277 -14.85 -27.99 -6.25
N PRO A 278 -14.48 -29.27 -6.16
CA PRO A 278 -15.43 -30.32 -5.77
C PRO A 278 -15.95 -30.01 -4.35
N GLU A 279 -17.25 -30.21 -4.11
CA GLU A 279 -17.91 -29.88 -2.84
C GLU A 279 -17.46 -30.83 -1.70
N GLU A 280 -16.33 -30.53 -1.06
CA GLU A 280 -15.91 -31.15 0.20
C GLU A 280 -16.32 -30.28 1.40
N ASP A 281 -17.59 -30.42 1.83
CA ASP A 281 -18.15 -30.28 3.20
C ASP A 281 -17.69 -29.16 4.17
N ASN A 282 -16.99 -28.12 3.71
CA ASN A 282 -16.62 -26.93 4.50
C ASN A 282 -17.24 -25.66 3.92
N GLN A 283 -18.49 -25.40 4.33
CA GLN A 283 -19.15 -24.11 4.14
C GLN A 283 -18.41 -23.03 4.97
N GLU A 284 -17.65 -22.13 4.31
CA GLU A 284 -17.44 -20.72 4.71
C GLU A 284 -16.44 -19.90 3.84
N GLN A 285 -15.90 -20.42 2.72
CA GLN A 285 -14.96 -19.65 1.86
C GLN A 285 -15.33 -19.61 0.36
N GLU A 286 -16.44 -18.96 0.01
CA GLU A 286 -16.96 -18.80 -1.38
C GLU A 286 -16.13 -17.87 -2.31
N THR A 287 -14.85 -17.60 -2.06
CA THR A 287 -14.10 -16.53 -2.75
C THR A 287 -12.83 -16.96 -3.50
N GLU A 288 -12.52 -18.25 -3.57
CA GLU A 288 -11.33 -18.76 -4.25
C GLU A 288 -11.63 -19.98 -5.13
N GLY A 289 -11.25 -19.92 -6.41
CA GLY A 289 -11.40 -21.04 -7.34
C GLY A 289 -10.49 -22.22 -7.02
N ALA A 290 -10.65 -23.31 -7.77
CA ALA A 290 -9.91 -24.54 -7.53
C ALA A 290 -8.39 -24.39 -7.65
N CYS A 291 -7.68 -25.24 -6.90
CA CYS A 291 -6.23 -25.39 -7.01
C CYS A 291 -5.90 -26.13 -8.31
N PHE A 292 -5.09 -25.50 -9.16
CA PHE A 292 -4.72 -26.04 -10.47
C PHE A 292 -3.20 -26.11 -10.58
N THR A 293 -2.68 -27.26 -11.03
CA THR A 293 -1.23 -27.51 -11.15
C THR A 293 -0.95 -28.07 -12.53
N SER A 294 -0.06 -27.40 -13.26
CA SER A 294 0.15 -27.60 -14.70
C SER A 294 1.52 -27.05 -15.12
N THR A 295 1.94 -27.37 -16.35
CA THR A 295 3.04 -26.63 -16.98
C THR A 295 2.61 -25.20 -17.33
N ILE A 296 3.57 -24.26 -17.38
CA ILE A 296 3.31 -22.87 -17.79
C ILE A 296 2.88 -22.81 -19.26
N GLN A 297 3.51 -23.64 -20.10
CA GLN A 297 3.24 -23.69 -21.53
C GLN A 297 1.78 -24.10 -21.80
N HIS A 298 1.25 -25.10 -21.09
CA HIS A 298 -0.15 -25.50 -21.21
C HIS A 298 -1.12 -24.35 -20.88
N ILE A 299 -0.86 -23.57 -19.82
CA ILE A 299 -1.69 -22.41 -19.45
C ILE A 299 -1.62 -21.31 -20.53
N HIS A 300 -0.43 -21.09 -21.10
CA HIS A 300 -0.22 -20.17 -22.22
C HIS A 300 -0.95 -20.63 -23.50
N ASP A 301 -0.88 -21.92 -23.80
CA ASP A 301 -1.48 -22.54 -24.99
C ASP A 301 -3.01 -22.50 -24.92
N ILE A 302 -3.62 -22.78 -23.76
CA ILE A 302 -5.07 -22.62 -23.53
C ILE A 302 -5.52 -21.20 -23.88
N TYR A 303 -4.93 -20.17 -23.28
CA TYR A 303 -5.34 -18.78 -23.54
C TYR A 303 -5.01 -18.33 -24.96
N THR A 304 -3.90 -18.78 -25.54
CA THR A 304 -3.53 -18.50 -26.93
C THR A 304 -4.51 -19.14 -27.92
N TYR A 305 -4.93 -20.38 -27.68
CA TYR A 305 -5.92 -21.08 -28.48
C TYR A 305 -7.30 -20.43 -28.36
N LEU A 306 -7.74 -20.10 -27.14
CA LEU A 306 -8.98 -19.38 -26.90
C LEU A 306 -8.98 -18.01 -27.60
N HIS A 307 -7.88 -17.24 -27.51
CA HIS A 307 -7.73 -15.95 -28.20
C HIS A 307 -7.80 -16.07 -29.72
N LYS A 308 -7.25 -17.14 -30.31
CA LYS A 308 -7.24 -17.36 -31.77
C LYS A 308 -8.58 -17.87 -32.32
N ASN A 309 -9.29 -18.71 -31.55
CA ASN A 309 -10.43 -19.48 -32.07
C ASN A 309 -11.81 -19.01 -31.54
N CYS A 310 -11.87 -18.20 -30.49
CA CYS A 310 -13.13 -17.65 -29.97
C CYS A 310 -13.45 -16.25 -30.51
N SER A 311 -14.74 -15.90 -30.54
CA SER A 311 -15.13 -14.49 -30.74
C SER A 311 -14.75 -13.63 -29.53
N GLN A 312 -14.38 -12.36 -29.76
CA GLN A 312 -14.04 -11.44 -28.67
C GLN A 312 -15.19 -11.23 -27.67
N SER A 313 -16.44 -11.29 -28.13
CA SER A 313 -17.64 -11.22 -27.28
C SER A 313 -17.76 -12.45 -26.38
N SER A 314 -17.60 -13.65 -26.93
CA SER A 314 -17.70 -14.91 -26.17
C SER A 314 -16.58 -15.03 -25.13
N LEU A 315 -15.36 -14.57 -25.44
CA LEU A 315 -14.27 -14.51 -24.46
C LEU A 315 -14.58 -13.55 -23.31
N LYS A 316 -15.05 -12.33 -23.62
CA LYS A 316 -15.43 -11.35 -22.59
C LYS A 316 -16.52 -11.90 -21.68
N GLU A 317 -17.54 -12.52 -22.25
CA GLU A 317 -18.63 -13.16 -21.49
C GLU A 317 -18.12 -14.31 -20.60
N LEU A 318 -17.25 -15.18 -21.12
CA LEU A 318 -16.65 -16.28 -20.35
C LEU A 318 -15.88 -15.77 -19.13
N PHE A 319 -14.95 -14.84 -19.32
CA PHE A 319 -14.09 -14.33 -18.24
C PHE A 319 -14.81 -13.36 -17.28
N GLN A 320 -15.95 -12.78 -17.68
CA GLN A 320 -16.82 -12.02 -16.78
C GLN A 320 -17.62 -12.94 -15.86
N ASN A 321 -18.16 -14.03 -16.38
CA ASN A 321 -19.09 -14.92 -15.66
C ASN A 321 -18.41 -16.10 -14.96
N THR A 322 -17.24 -16.54 -15.42
CA THR A 322 -16.46 -17.66 -14.86
C THR A 322 -15.17 -17.12 -14.24
N PRO A 323 -14.74 -17.61 -13.06
CA PRO A 323 -13.42 -17.27 -12.51
C PRO A 323 -12.34 -18.02 -13.31
N ALA A 324 -12.03 -17.58 -14.52
CA ALA A 324 -11.17 -18.29 -15.47
C ALA A 324 -9.72 -17.73 -15.56
N VAL A 325 -9.35 -16.75 -14.73
CA VAL A 325 -8.00 -16.16 -14.71
C VAL A 325 -7.12 -16.92 -13.73
N PHE A 326 -6.17 -17.70 -14.24
CA PHE A 326 -5.17 -18.38 -13.40
C PHE A 326 -4.19 -17.36 -12.79
N VAL A 327 -3.86 -17.54 -11.52
CA VAL A 327 -2.84 -16.78 -10.80
C VAL A 327 -1.87 -17.76 -10.14
N GLU A 328 -0.59 -17.69 -10.53
CA GLU A 328 0.46 -18.53 -9.95
C GLU A 328 0.59 -18.22 -8.44
N THR A 329 0.46 -19.25 -7.61
CA THR A 329 0.67 -19.17 -6.15
C THR A 329 2.05 -19.69 -5.77
N LYS A 330 2.51 -20.74 -6.46
CA LYS A 330 3.78 -21.41 -6.18
C LYS A 330 4.43 -21.91 -7.47
N ARG A 331 5.69 -21.53 -7.68
CA ARG A 331 6.54 -22.19 -8.67
C ARG A 331 6.97 -23.55 -8.15
N VAL A 332 6.82 -24.59 -8.97
CA VAL A 332 7.13 -25.98 -8.58
C VAL A 332 8.42 -26.47 -9.24
N SER A 333 8.66 -26.07 -10.49
CA SER A 333 9.95 -26.22 -11.18
C SER A 333 10.12 -25.10 -12.23
N GLU A 334 11.17 -25.16 -13.05
CA GLU A 334 11.31 -24.25 -14.20
C GLU A 334 10.10 -24.29 -15.14
N THR A 335 9.53 -25.48 -15.35
CA THR A 335 8.43 -25.75 -16.30
C THR A 335 7.06 -26.00 -15.65
N TRP A 336 6.99 -26.23 -14.34
CA TRP A 336 5.74 -26.51 -13.61
C TRP A 336 5.38 -25.42 -12.60
N CYS A 337 4.09 -25.08 -12.55
CA CYS A 337 3.52 -24.10 -11.65
C CYS A 337 2.24 -24.63 -11.00
N SER A 338 1.88 -24.05 -9.85
CA SER A 338 0.66 -24.33 -9.11
C SER A 338 0.01 -23.00 -8.70
N GLY A 339 -1.30 -22.91 -8.84
CA GLY A 339 -2.04 -21.67 -8.65
C GLY A 339 -3.53 -21.90 -8.47
N ARG A 340 -4.30 -20.82 -8.55
CA ARG A 340 -5.76 -20.83 -8.43
C ARG A 340 -6.38 -19.98 -9.53
N PHE A 341 -7.61 -20.29 -9.90
CA PHE A 341 -8.37 -19.44 -10.81
C PHE A 341 -9.22 -18.41 -10.05
N HIS A 342 -9.36 -17.22 -10.64
CA HIS A 342 -10.03 -16.06 -10.05
C HIS A 342 -10.87 -15.29 -11.10
N HIS A 343 -11.80 -14.46 -10.62
CA HIS A 343 -12.57 -13.58 -11.50
C HIS A 343 -11.73 -12.41 -12.02
N LEU A 344 -12.07 -11.96 -13.23
CA LEU A 344 -11.45 -10.80 -13.89
C LEU A 344 -11.46 -9.52 -13.02
N LYS A 345 -12.48 -9.34 -12.18
CA LYS A 345 -12.66 -8.20 -11.26
C LYS A 345 -11.72 -8.20 -10.03
N GLU A 346 -11.06 -9.32 -9.76
CA GLU A 346 -10.23 -9.57 -8.56
C GLU A 346 -8.73 -9.49 -8.85
N VAL A 347 -8.37 -9.41 -10.13
CA VAL A 347 -6.98 -9.40 -10.61
C VAL A 347 -6.62 -8.03 -11.20
N CYS A 348 -5.33 -7.72 -11.22
CA CYS A 348 -4.80 -6.57 -11.93
C CYS A 348 -3.47 -6.93 -12.61
N TRP A 349 -3.06 -6.15 -13.61
CA TRP A 349 -1.82 -6.46 -14.32
C TRP A 349 -0.59 -6.30 -13.42
N SER A 350 -0.32 -5.12 -12.85
CA SER A 350 0.84 -4.93 -11.98
C SER A 350 0.64 -3.95 -10.83
N GLU A 351 1.31 -4.22 -9.73
CA GLU A 351 1.43 -3.31 -8.59
C GLU A 351 2.78 -2.59 -8.67
N THR A 352 2.79 -1.35 -9.16
CA THR A 352 4.03 -0.59 -9.42
C THR A 352 4.42 0.37 -8.29
N THR A 353 3.64 0.47 -7.21
CA THR A 353 4.00 1.31 -6.05
C THR A 353 4.90 0.58 -5.06
N PHE A 354 4.91 -0.76 -5.10
CA PHE A 354 5.53 -1.67 -4.14
C PHE A 354 5.02 -1.51 -2.70
N MET A 355 3.94 -0.76 -2.48
CA MET A 355 3.41 -0.47 -1.14
C MET A 355 2.76 -1.70 -0.51
N PHE A 356 2.05 -2.53 -1.29
CA PHE A 356 1.53 -3.81 -0.81
C PHE A 356 2.67 -4.77 -0.42
N GLN A 357 3.80 -4.75 -1.14
CA GLN A 357 4.96 -5.56 -0.79
C GLN A 357 5.67 -5.04 0.47
N ARG A 358 5.82 -3.72 0.62
CA ARG A 358 6.44 -3.08 1.79
C ARG A 358 5.64 -3.30 3.08
N TYR A 359 4.31 -3.29 2.96
CA TYR A 359 3.39 -3.49 4.09
C TYR A 359 2.77 -4.89 4.13
N ARG A 360 3.39 -5.88 3.47
CA ARG A 360 2.95 -7.29 3.42
C ARG A 360 2.63 -7.89 4.80
N TRP A 361 3.41 -7.52 5.81
CA TRP A 361 3.22 -8.00 7.19
C TRP A 361 1.95 -7.47 7.87
N LEU A 362 1.34 -6.39 7.36
CA LEU A 362 0.03 -5.89 7.78
C LEU A 362 -1.09 -6.57 6.99
N THR A 363 -0.95 -6.68 5.67
CA THR A 363 -2.00 -7.21 4.77
C THR A 363 -2.23 -8.72 4.92
N GLN A 364 -1.22 -9.49 5.37
CA GLN A 364 -1.33 -10.94 5.56
C GLN A 364 -1.81 -11.39 6.95
N ARG A 365 -2.21 -10.46 7.83
CA ARG A 365 -2.75 -10.83 9.15
C ARG A 365 -4.18 -11.37 9.01
N ALA A 366 -4.55 -12.31 9.87
CA ALA A 366 -5.90 -12.91 9.89
C ALA A 366 -7.01 -11.89 10.23
N ASP A 367 -6.67 -10.76 10.85
CA ASP A 367 -7.55 -9.62 11.13
C ASP A 367 -7.50 -8.50 10.07
N SER A 368 -6.79 -8.69 8.95
CA SER A 368 -6.69 -7.70 7.87
C SER A 368 -8.02 -7.57 7.10
N PRO A 369 -8.61 -6.36 6.99
CA PRO A 369 -9.79 -6.13 6.17
C PRO A 369 -9.46 -6.00 4.66
N ILE A 370 -8.18 -6.13 4.28
CA ILE A 370 -7.68 -5.90 2.92
C ILE A 370 -6.94 -7.15 2.42
N GLN A 371 -7.47 -7.73 1.34
CA GLN A 371 -6.78 -8.77 0.59
C GLN A 371 -5.70 -8.17 -0.32
N GLU A 372 -4.55 -8.84 -0.42
CA GLU A 372 -3.48 -8.43 -1.34
C GLU A 372 -3.95 -8.49 -2.80
N PRO A 373 -3.53 -7.54 -3.66
CA PRO A 373 -3.91 -7.54 -5.06
C PRO A 373 -3.29 -8.73 -5.78
N ARG A 374 -4.12 -9.53 -6.44
CA ARG A 374 -3.70 -10.66 -7.27
C ARG A 374 -3.13 -10.09 -8.59
N VAL A 375 -1.80 -10.17 -8.75
CA VAL A 375 -1.06 -9.54 -9.86
C VAL A 375 -0.70 -10.55 -10.96
N LEU A 376 -0.95 -10.19 -12.22
CA LEU A 376 -0.71 -11.06 -13.37
C LEU A 376 0.71 -10.94 -13.95
N ALA A 377 1.28 -9.74 -13.98
CA ALA A 377 2.53 -9.46 -14.69
C ALA A 377 3.73 -10.33 -14.27
N PRO A 378 3.98 -10.68 -12.99
CA PRO A 378 5.16 -11.48 -12.62
C PRO A 378 5.23 -12.83 -13.33
N PHE A 379 4.07 -13.45 -13.61
CA PHE A 379 3.94 -14.71 -14.33
C PHE A 379 3.79 -14.47 -15.85
N TYR A 380 2.84 -13.61 -16.25
CA TYR A 380 2.46 -13.46 -17.66
C TYR A 380 3.36 -12.53 -18.50
N SER A 381 4.20 -11.69 -17.89
CA SER A 381 5.07 -10.77 -18.66
C SER A 381 6.19 -11.47 -19.44
N GLN A 382 6.47 -12.73 -19.13
CA GLN A 382 7.46 -13.57 -19.81
C GLN A 382 6.83 -14.39 -20.95
N LEU A 383 5.52 -14.25 -21.18
CA LEU A 383 4.73 -15.06 -22.11
C LEU A 383 4.16 -14.17 -23.23
N ASP A 384 4.44 -14.54 -24.48
CA ASP A 384 4.10 -13.73 -25.64
C ASP A 384 2.58 -13.51 -25.80
N GLY A 385 2.19 -12.29 -26.18
CA GLY A 385 0.78 -11.93 -26.41
C GLY A 385 -0.12 -11.86 -25.17
N MET A 386 0.34 -12.27 -23.97
CA MET A 386 -0.50 -12.28 -22.77
C MET A 386 -0.86 -10.87 -22.27
N TRP A 387 0.00 -9.86 -22.50
CA TRP A 387 -0.36 -8.45 -22.23
C TRP A 387 -1.56 -8.02 -23.09
N ASP A 388 -1.57 -8.39 -24.36
CA ASP A 388 -2.65 -8.04 -25.30
C ASP A 388 -3.95 -8.75 -24.92
N PHE A 389 -3.87 -10.02 -24.55
CA PHE A 389 -5.00 -10.81 -24.09
C PHE A 389 -5.66 -10.22 -22.84
N PHE A 390 -4.88 -9.96 -21.77
CA PHE A 390 -5.45 -9.45 -20.52
C PHE A 390 -5.77 -7.95 -20.56
N ILE A 391 -4.87 -7.08 -21.04
CA ILE A 391 -5.09 -5.63 -21.05
C ILE A 391 -5.97 -5.20 -22.22
N ARG A 392 -5.61 -5.51 -23.48
CA ARG A 392 -6.31 -4.94 -24.64
C ARG A 392 -7.65 -5.63 -24.92
N LEU A 393 -7.68 -6.97 -24.83
CA LEU A 393 -8.88 -7.74 -25.13
C LEU A 393 -9.82 -7.83 -23.92
N LEU A 394 -9.36 -8.36 -22.78
CA LEU A 394 -10.22 -8.57 -21.61
C LEU A 394 -10.41 -7.32 -20.73
N ASN A 395 -9.64 -6.25 -20.95
CA ASN A 395 -9.72 -4.99 -20.19
C ASN A 395 -9.48 -5.19 -18.68
N VAL A 396 -8.49 -6.03 -18.33
CA VAL A 396 -7.96 -6.14 -16.96
C VAL A 396 -7.41 -4.80 -16.51
N ASP A 397 -7.70 -4.44 -15.26
CA ASP A 397 -7.23 -3.21 -14.64
C ASP A 397 -5.68 -3.21 -14.57
N SER A 398 -5.04 -2.14 -15.05
CA SER A 398 -3.57 -2.09 -15.15
C SER A 398 -2.85 -2.12 -13.79
N CYS A 399 -3.59 -1.82 -12.72
CA CYS A 399 -3.12 -1.79 -11.33
C CYS A 399 -4.31 -1.92 -10.36
N PRO A 400 -4.09 -2.12 -9.05
CA PRO A 400 -5.16 -2.30 -8.07
C PRO A 400 -6.24 -1.22 -8.09
N ASN A 401 -7.44 -1.61 -7.66
CA ASN A 401 -8.58 -0.70 -7.62
C ASN A 401 -8.47 0.33 -6.48
N MET A 402 -9.28 1.39 -6.54
CA MET A 402 -9.24 2.46 -5.53
C MET A 402 -9.53 1.94 -4.11
N LYS A 403 -10.39 0.92 -3.95
CA LYS A 403 -10.72 0.35 -2.64
C LYS A 403 -9.52 -0.36 -2.00
N GLN A 404 -8.73 -1.09 -2.80
CA GLN A 404 -7.49 -1.71 -2.35
C GLN A 404 -6.46 -0.64 -1.92
N TYR A 405 -6.23 0.39 -2.74
CA TYR A 405 -5.27 1.45 -2.40
C TYR A 405 -5.71 2.33 -1.22
N VAL A 406 -7.00 2.67 -1.10
CA VAL A 406 -7.53 3.42 0.07
C VAL A 406 -7.51 2.57 1.34
N GLY A 407 -7.85 1.29 1.26
CA GLY A 407 -7.73 0.37 2.39
C GLY A 407 -6.28 0.24 2.86
N LEU A 408 -5.32 0.05 1.94
CA LEU A 408 -3.90 0.04 2.29
C LEU A 408 -3.46 1.35 2.95
N LEU A 409 -3.90 2.51 2.44
CA LEU A 409 -3.64 3.82 3.03
C LEU A 409 -4.18 3.90 4.48
N GLU A 410 -5.42 3.47 4.72
CA GLU A 410 -6.00 3.43 6.07
C GLU A 410 -5.23 2.49 7.01
N LEU A 411 -4.82 1.31 6.53
CA LEU A 411 -4.06 0.32 7.30
C LEU A 411 -2.68 0.84 7.68
N VAL A 412 -1.97 1.50 6.75
CA VAL A 412 -0.68 2.14 6.99
C VAL A 412 -0.81 3.24 8.04
N CYS A 413 -1.74 4.19 7.88
CA CYS A 413 -1.97 5.26 8.84
C CYS A 413 -2.42 4.75 10.22
N SER A 414 -3.25 3.71 10.28
CA SER A 414 -3.73 3.14 11.54
C SER A 414 -2.65 2.36 12.30
N SER A 415 -1.72 1.71 11.56
CA SER A 415 -0.58 1.01 12.16
C SER A 415 0.49 1.94 12.74
N SER A 416 0.53 3.19 12.29
CA SER A 416 1.56 4.18 12.65
C SER A 416 0.90 5.45 13.22
N PRO A 417 0.55 5.49 14.53
CA PRO A 417 -0.23 6.59 15.10
C PRO A 417 0.48 7.96 15.05
N MET A 418 1.81 7.97 14.91
CA MET A 418 2.64 9.17 14.70
C MET A 418 3.27 9.10 13.29
N PRO A 419 2.97 10.04 12.37
CA PRO A 419 3.52 10.03 11.01
C PRO A 419 5.04 10.24 11.00
N THR A 420 5.80 9.17 10.78
CA THR A 420 7.27 9.25 10.60
C THR A 420 7.63 9.73 9.19
N ALA A 421 8.86 10.23 9.00
CA ALA A 421 9.31 10.74 7.71
C ALA A 421 9.16 9.73 6.57
N GLU A 422 9.48 8.45 6.80
CA GLU A 422 9.29 7.37 5.82
C GLU A 422 7.81 7.16 5.48
N VAL A 423 6.94 7.05 6.49
CA VAL A 423 5.50 6.82 6.28
C VAL A 423 4.86 8.00 5.53
N LEU A 424 5.34 9.23 5.72
CA LEU A 424 4.91 10.40 4.94
C LEU A 424 5.31 10.32 3.46
N GLN A 425 6.46 9.72 3.12
CA GLN A 425 6.82 9.43 1.73
C GLN A 425 5.93 8.33 1.16
N ASP A 426 5.74 7.22 1.89
CA ASP A 426 4.92 6.08 1.47
C ASP A 426 3.45 6.48 1.22
N VAL A 427 2.85 7.23 2.13
CA VAL A 427 1.50 7.81 1.97
C VAL A 427 1.42 8.80 0.80
N SER A 428 2.49 9.57 0.54
CA SER A 428 2.57 10.45 -0.62
C SER A 428 2.59 9.68 -1.96
N ILE A 429 3.20 8.49 -2.01
CA ILE A 429 3.12 7.58 -3.17
C ILE A 429 1.67 7.13 -3.39
N LEU A 430 0.97 6.73 -2.32
CA LEU A 430 -0.43 6.30 -2.38
C LEU A 430 -1.36 7.43 -2.85
N TYR A 431 -1.18 8.66 -2.33
CA TYR A 431 -1.90 9.84 -2.79
C TYR A 431 -1.72 10.08 -4.30
N ALA A 432 -0.46 10.12 -4.77
CA ALA A 432 -0.16 10.31 -6.19
C ALA A 432 -0.80 9.21 -7.06
N ARG A 433 -0.78 7.96 -6.60
CA ARG A 433 -1.41 6.82 -7.29
C ARG A 433 -2.94 6.91 -7.35
N LEU A 434 -3.57 7.35 -6.26
CA LEU A 434 -5.03 7.54 -6.19
C LEU A 434 -5.49 8.70 -7.10
N ALA A 435 -4.73 9.79 -7.18
CA ALA A 435 -4.99 10.86 -8.16
C ALA A 435 -4.84 10.38 -9.61
N GLN A 436 -3.84 9.54 -9.91
CA GLN A 436 -3.69 8.95 -11.25
C GLN A 436 -4.91 8.14 -11.68
N ARG A 437 -5.53 7.38 -10.75
CA ARG A 437 -6.76 6.60 -11.03
C ARG A 437 -8.00 7.48 -11.29
N CYS A 438 -7.97 8.75 -10.90
CA CYS A 438 -9.05 9.70 -11.19
C CYS A 438 -8.93 10.38 -12.57
N ARG A 439 -7.88 10.07 -13.36
CA ARG A 439 -7.69 10.61 -14.72
C ARG A 439 -8.55 9.87 -15.74
N SER A 440 -9.23 10.61 -16.61
CA SER A 440 -9.88 10.03 -17.79
C SER A 440 -8.82 9.68 -18.85
N GLN A 441 -8.75 8.42 -19.28
CA GLN A 441 -8.10 8.09 -20.54
C GLN A 441 -9.02 8.52 -21.69
N VAL A 442 -8.59 9.49 -22.49
CA VAL A 442 -9.23 9.83 -23.76
C VAL A 442 -8.47 9.10 -24.86
N PRO A 443 -9.07 8.12 -25.57
CA PRO A 443 -8.42 7.48 -26.70
C PRO A 443 -8.37 8.45 -27.88
N GLY A 444 -7.19 8.98 -28.23
CA GLY A 444 -7.03 9.84 -29.41
C GLY A 444 -5.74 10.65 -29.48
N ASP A 445 -5.30 11.28 -28.37
CA ASP A 445 -4.12 12.15 -28.36
C ASP A 445 -2.86 11.41 -27.93
N GLN A 446 -1.98 11.06 -28.88
CA GLN A 446 -0.62 10.58 -28.58
C GLN A 446 0.47 11.66 -28.70
N ASP A 447 0.22 12.81 -29.34
CA ASP A 447 1.25 13.83 -29.67
C ASP A 447 0.85 15.29 -29.31
N GLY A 448 0.26 15.51 -28.14
CA GLY A 448 -0.07 16.85 -27.63
C GLY A 448 0.26 17.03 -26.14
N PRO A 449 0.55 18.27 -25.66
CA PRO A 449 0.81 18.52 -24.26
C PRO A 449 -0.44 18.21 -23.42
N HIS A 450 -0.41 17.08 -22.71
CA HIS A 450 -1.58 16.48 -22.07
C HIS A 450 -2.30 17.44 -21.09
N HIS A 451 -3.42 18.02 -21.53
CA HIS A 451 -4.42 18.62 -20.64
C HIS A 451 -5.23 17.50 -19.97
N TYR A 452 -4.64 16.88 -18.94
CA TYR A 452 -5.26 15.79 -18.18
C TYR A 452 -6.62 16.19 -17.59
N LYS A 453 -7.71 15.67 -18.14
CA LYS A 453 -9.06 15.87 -17.61
C LYS A 453 -9.36 14.84 -16.53
N LEU A 454 -9.63 15.30 -15.31
CA LEU A 454 -10.10 14.44 -14.22
C LEU A 454 -11.55 13.98 -14.47
N ASN A 455 -11.87 12.75 -14.07
CA ASN A 455 -13.21 12.21 -14.11
C ASN A 455 -13.99 12.61 -12.84
N PRO A 456 -15.06 13.44 -12.93
CA PRO A 456 -15.77 13.93 -11.74
C PRO A 456 -16.39 12.82 -10.89
N SER A 457 -16.85 11.72 -11.49
CA SER A 457 -17.44 10.60 -10.72
C SER A 457 -16.40 9.90 -9.86
N PHE A 458 -15.23 9.57 -10.43
CA PHE A 458 -14.10 8.99 -9.71
C PHE A 458 -13.56 9.91 -8.62
N CYS A 459 -13.48 11.22 -8.88
CA CYS A 459 -13.08 12.21 -7.88
C CYS A 459 -14.06 12.24 -6.69
N SER A 460 -15.36 12.23 -6.96
CA SER A 460 -16.41 12.20 -5.93
C SER A 460 -16.38 10.89 -5.13
N THR A 461 -16.22 9.74 -5.80
CA THR A 461 -16.10 8.43 -5.15
C THR A 461 -14.86 8.38 -4.25
N LEU A 462 -13.69 8.78 -4.74
CA LEU A 462 -12.46 8.80 -3.96
C LEU A 462 -12.59 9.72 -2.73
N LYS A 463 -13.13 10.93 -2.92
CA LYS A 463 -13.38 11.88 -1.81
C LYS A 463 -14.32 11.30 -0.75
N GLY A 464 -15.38 10.59 -1.16
CA GLY A 464 -16.28 9.90 -0.24
C GLY A 464 -15.61 8.73 0.49
N MET A 465 -14.73 7.98 -0.17
CA MET A 465 -13.99 6.89 0.46
C MET A 465 -12.97 7.38 1.50
N VAL A 466 -12.40 8.58 1.33
CA VAL A 466 -11.39 9.13 2.25
C VAL A 466 -11.95 10.13 3.28
N SER A 467 -13.26 10.38 3.33
CA SER A 467 -13.85 11.42 4.19
C SER A 467 -13.73 11.13 5.68
N ASP A 468 -14.02 9.89 6.07
CA ASP A 468 -14.17 9.46 7.47
C ASP A 468 -12.95 8.72 8.04
N ILE A 469 -11.92 8.50 7.22
CA ILE A 469 -10.68 7.82 7.61
C ILE A 469 -9.61 8.83 8.04
N ARG A 470 -8.77 8.45 9.01
CA ARG A 470 -7.70 9.30 9.54
C ARG A 470 -6.41 9.07 8.73
N VAL A 471 -6.33 9.73 7.58
CA VAL A 471 -5.22 9.50 6.62
C VAL A 471 -4.45 10.77 6.24
N PHE A 472 -4.84 11.93 6.76
CA PHE A 472 -4.20 13.22 6.44
C PHE A 472 -3.21 13.62 7.55
N PRO A 473 -1.90 13.75 7.26
CA PRO A 473 -0.88 13.97 8.29
C PRO A 473 -0.77 15.46 8.65
N THR A 474 -0.84 15.80 9.93
CA THR A 474 -0.65 17.18 10.41
C THR A 474 0.76 17.44 10.94
N LYS A 475 1.14 18.72 11.01
CA LYS A 475 2.39 19.18 11.65
C LYS A 475 2.43 18.96 13.17
N SER A 476 1.30 18.58 13.79
CA SER A 476 1.24 18.10 15.18
C SER A 476 1.57 16.61 15.35
N ASN A 477 2.09 15.95 14.31
CA ASN A 477 2.40 14.51 14.28
C ASN A 477 1.19 13.60 14.57
N THR A 478 0.02 13.94 14.00
CA THR A 478 -1.22 13.17 14.12
C THR A 478 -1.90 13.01 12.76
N TRP A 479 -2.73 11.97 12.60
CA TRP A 479 -3.60 11.80 11.43
C TRP A 479 -5.02 12.34 11.69
N VAL A 480 -5.55 13.11 10.74
CA VAL A 480 -6.90 13.70 10.79
C VAL A 480 -7.79 13.26 9.63
N ARG A 481 -9.10 13.52 9.75
CA ARG A 481 -10.14 13.29 8.72
C ARG A 481 -10.36 14.55 7.86
N LEU A 482 -11.08 14.44 6.75
CA LEU A 482 -11.53 15.64 6.01
C LEU A 482 -12.45 16.55 6.84
N ALA A 483 -13.23 15.98 7.76
CA ALA A 483 -14.07 16.74 8.70
C ALA A 483 -13.26 17.72 9.58
N ASN A 484 -11.97 17.46 9.81
CA ASN A 484 -11.08 18.36 10.56
C ASN A 484 -10.55 19.54 9.73
N LYS A 485 -11.02 19.72 8.48
CA LYS A 485 -10.63 20.79 7.56
C LYS A 485 -9.10 20.97 7.43
N PRO A 486 -8.34 19.91 7.08
CA PRO A 486 -6.90 20.04 6.86
C PRO A 486 -6.58 21.08 5.78
N MET A 487 -5.45 21.77 5.92
CA MET A 487 -5.01 22.83 5.00
C MET A 487 -3.54 22.65 4.58
N ILE A 488 -3.23 23.02 3.33
CA ILE A 488 -1.85 23.04 2.81
C ILE A 488 -1.14 24.30 3.31
N SER A 489 -0.04 24.11 4.02
CA SER A 489 0.83 25.17 4.55
C SER A 489 1.71 25.75 3.44
N ASP A 490 1.17 26.67 2.64
CA ASP A 490 1.83 27.22 1.44
C ASP A 490 2.65 28.51 1.68
N ASP A 491 2.32 29.28 2.72
CA ASP A 491 3.09 30.45 3.17
C ASP A 491 3.72 30.20 4.56
N LYS A 492 5.01 30.52 4.70
CA LYS A 492 5.78 30.27 5.93
C LYS A 492 5.53 31.28 7.05
N GLU A 493 5.09 32.50 6.74
CA GLU A 493 4.78 33.51 7.75
C GLU A 493 3.36 33.29 8.27
N LEU A 494 2.40 33.00 7.39
CA LEU A 494 1.05 32.57 7.80
C LEU A 494 1.10 31.26 8.60
N GLU A 495 1.98 30.32 8.23
CA GLU A 495 2.23 29.13 9.04
C GLU A 495 2.63 29.48 10.48
N LYS A 496 3.59 30.39 10.69
CA LYS A 496 4.05 30.75 12.05
C LYS A 496 2.92 31.31 12.90
N ILE A 497 2.10 32.20 12.32
CA ILE A 497 0.97 32.85 13.00
C ILE A 497 -0.02 31.78 13.50
N PHE A 498 -0.44 30.85 12.64
CA PHE A 498 -1.45 29.85 12.99
C PHE A 498 -0.89 28.57 13.62
N ARG A 499 0.45 28.40 13.75
CA ARG A 499 1.09 27.17 14.30
C ARG A 499 0.68 26.86 15.75
N SER A 500 0.44 27.88 16.56
CA SER A 500 0.01 27.76 17.96
C SER A 500 -1.42 27.25 18.11
N HIS A 501 -2.24 27.31 17.06
CA HIS A 501 -3.67 27.08 17.13
C HIS A 501 -4.02 25.60 16.94
N GLN A 502 -4.31 24.91 18.03
CA GLN A 502 -4.68 23.48 18.02
C GLN A 502 -5.92 23.16 17.16
N LYS A 503 -6.80 24.14 16.91
CA LYS A 503 -7.94 23.99 15.99
C LYS A 503 -7.53 23.96 14.49
N VAL A 504 -6.35 24.45 14.13
CA VAL A 504 -5.92 24.61 12.72
C VAL A 504 -5.06 23.43 12.27
N CYS A 505 -5.64 22.57 11.42
CA CYS A 505 -4.99 21.35 10.95
C CYS A 505 -4.05 21.59 9.75
N LEU A 506 -2.86 22.15 9.99
CA LEU A 506 -1.83 22.33 8.95
C LEU A 506 -1.17 20.99 8.58
N LEU A 507 -1.15 20.67 7.28
CA LEU A 507 -0.60 19.41 6.78
C LEU A 507 0.93 19.35 6.81
N ASN A 508 1.46 18.17 7.12
CA ASN A 508 2.89 17.85 7.01
C ASN A 508 3.16 17.07 5.71
N LEU A 509 3.64 17.78 4.69
CA LEU A 509 3.87 17.26 3.34
C LEU A 509 5.35 17.44 2.96
N PRO A 510 6.26 16.55 3.40
CA PRO A 510 7.67 16.65 3.04
C PRO A 510 7.85 16.57 1.52
N PRO A 511 8.89 17.21 0.94
CA PRO A 511 9.17 17.09 -0.50
C PRO A 511 9.53 15.63 -0.87
N PRO A 512 9.35 15.23 -2.14
CA PRO A 512 9.71 13.88 -2.58
C PRO A 512 11.21 13.66 -2.47
N GLU A 513 11.60 12.57 -1.82
CA GLU A 513 12.99 12.13 -1.80
C GLU A 513 13.50 11.80 -3.21
N LYS A 514 14.79 12.05 -3.46
CA LYS A 514 15.47 11.67 -4.69
C LYS A 514 16.27 10.39 -4.43
N LYS A 515 15.84 9.26 -5.01
CA LYS A 515 16.57 7.99 -4.92
C LYS A 515 17.40 7.76 -6.18
N ALA A 516 18.59 7.20 -6.02
CA ALA A 516 19.41 6.76 -7.15
C ALA A 516 18.75 5.55 -7.82
N ALA A 517 18.65 5.55 -9.15
CA ALA A 517 18.10 4.42 -9.89
C ALA A 517 18.98 3.15 -9.73
N PRO A 518 18.39 1.95 -9.61
CA PRO A 518 19.16 0.72 -9.62
C PRO A 518 19.86 0.57 -10.97
N LYS A 519 21.19 0.36 -10.94
CA LYS A 519 22.03 0.31 -12.14
C LYS A 519 21.64 -0.87 -13.05
N SER A 520 21.15 -0.60 -14.25
CA SER A 520 21.05 -1.60 -15.31
C SER A 520 22.45 -2.00 -15.80
N LYS A 521 22.63 -3.29 -16.15
CA LYS A 521 23.89 -3.80 -16.73
C LYS A 521 24.04 -3.41 -18.21
N THR A 522 24.10 -2.12 -18.50
CA THR A 522 24.48 -1.57 -19.81
C THR A 522 25.26 -0.29 -19.56
N GLY A 523 26.55 -0.31 -19.88
CA GLY A 523 27.43 0.83 -19.64
C GLY A 523 27.20 1.95 -20.65
N ASN A 524 26.68 3.08 -20.18
CA ASN A 524 27.03 4.40 -20.67
C ASN A 524 26.79 5.42 -19.55
N THR A 525 27.84 6.18 -19.19
CA THR A 525 27.83 7.09 -18.04
C THR A 525 27.40 8.49 -18.48
N GLU A 526 26.11 8.67 -18.73
CA GLU A 526 25.49 9.99 -18.65
C GLU A 526 25.05 10.26 -17.20
N ALA A 527 25.01 11.53 -16.79
CA ALA A 527 24.69 11.90 -15.42
C ALA A 527 23.26 11.46 -15.06
N GLY A 528 23.14 10.40 -14.26
CA GLY A 528 21.88 9.69 -14.02
C GLY A 528 20.79 10.59 -13.44
N ASP A 529 19.75 10.83 -14.24
CA ASP A 529 18.61 11.68 -13.90
C ASP A 529 17.88 11.13 -12.67
N MET A 530 18.05 11.80 -11.52
CA MET A 530 17.56 11.34 -10.22
C MET A 530 16.03 11.49 -10.13
N LYS A 531 15.30 10.43 -10.50
CA LYS A 531 13.84 10.43 -10.44
C LYS A 531 13.33 10.56 -8.99
N PRO A 532 12.34 11.43 -8.72
CA PRO A 532 11.72 11.53 -7.40
C PRO A 532 10.90 10.28 -7.09
N VAL A 533 10.77 9.94 -5.80
CA VAL A 533 10.01 8.78 -5.32
C VAL A 533 8.53 8.80 -5.73
N PHE A 534 7.93 9.99 -5.85
CA PHE A 534 6.59 10.20 -6.39
C PHE A 534 6.50 11.53 -7.16
N ASN A 535 5.44 11.70 -7.95
CA ASN A 535 5.17 12.94 -8.67
C ASN A 535 4.43 13.94 -7.77
N GLU A 536 5.06 15.07 -7.45
CA GLU A 536 4.49 16.13 -6.61
C GLU A 536 3.17 16.69 -7.15
N LYS A 537 3.03 16.83 -8.47
CA LYS A 537 1.79 17.33 -9.09
C LYS A 537 0.63 16.36 -8.83
N ASP A 538 0.90 15.06 -8.91
CA ASP A 538 -0.10 14.01 -8.69
C ASP A 538 -0.51 13.98 -7.20
N ARG A 539 0.42 14.19 -6.28
CA ARG A 539 0.12 14.38 -4.85
C ARG A 539 -0.77 15.60 -4.60
N LEU A 540 -0.46 16.74 -5.21
CA LEU A 540 -1.27 17.95 -5.07
C LEU A 540 -2.67 17.79 -5.68
N PHE A 541 -2.80 17.08 -6.80
CA PHE A 541 -4.12 16.74 -7.38
C PHE A 541 -4.95 15.85 -6.45
N PHE A 542 -4.35 14.92 -5.69
CA PHE A 542 -5.10 14.14 -4.69
C PHE A 542 -5.72 15.03 -3.61
N LEU A 543 -4.95 15.99 -3.10
CA LEU A 543 -5.42 16.94 -2.07
C LEU A 543 -6.53 17.86 -2.61
N ASP A 544 -6.39 18.32 -3.86
CA ASP A 544 -7.41 19.12 -4.57
C ASP A 544 -8.72 18.32 -4.79
N ILE A 545 -8.63 17.05 -5.21
CA ILE A 545 -9.77 16.12 -5.30
C ILE A 545 -10.48 15.97 -3.95
N CYS A 546 -9.72 15.90 -2.85
CA CYS A 546 -10.28 15.86 -1.50
C CYS A 546 -10.95 17.18 -1.07
N GLY A 547 -10.68 18.30 -1.77
CA GLY A 547 -11.15 19.65 -1.43
C GLY A 547 -10.29 20.34 -0.37
N ILE A 548 -9.03 19.95 -0.23
CA ILE A 548 -8.09 20.51 0.75
C ILE A 548 -7.53 21.82 0.20
N ARG A 549 -7.87 22.93 0.88
CA ARG A 549 -7.50 24.29 0.47
C ARG A 549 -6.08 24.67 0.92
N ARG A 550 -5.51 25.71 0.32
CA ARG A 550 -4.27 26.35 0.78
C ARG A 550 -4.56 27.29 1.95
N LEU A 551 -3.63 27.39 2.89
CA LEU A 551 -3.74 28.27 4.05
C LEU A 551 -3.95 29.72 3.61
N SER A 552 -3.13 30.21 2.66
CA SER A 552 -3.25 31.56 2.09
C SER A 552 -4.65 31.86 1.53
N SER A 553 -5.27 30.88 0.86
CA SER A 553 -6.62 31.02 0.26
C SER A 553 -7.76 31.01 1.27
N CYS A 554 -7.51 30.66 2.54
CA CYS A 554 -8.49 30.68 3.61
C CYS A 554 -8.35 31.90 4.52
N ILE A 555 -7.37 32.78 4.30
CA ILE A 555 -7.08 33.91 5.19
C ILE A 555 -7.44 35.23 4.51
N SER A 556 -8.18 36.08 5.23
CA SER A 556 -8.27 37.51 4.95
C SER A 556 -7.43 38.27 5.97
N SER A 557 -6.84 39.40 5.56
CA SER A 557 -6.07 40.26 6.46
C SER A 557 -6.49 41.72 6.35
N GLU A 558 -6.62 42.39 7.49
CA GLU A 558 -6.95 43.81 7.58
C GLU A 558 -6.04 44.54 8.59
N PRO A 559 -5.60 45.78 8.32
CA PRO A 559 -4.83 46.55 9.27
C PRO A 559 -5.73 47.29 10.26
N LEU A 560 -5.45 47.12 11.55
CA LEU A 560 -6.05 47.89 12.64
C LEU A 560 -5.07 48.97 13.10
N THR A 561 -5.58 50.20 13.26
CA THR A 561 -4.77 51.35 13.65
C THR A 561 -5.41 52.11 14.80
N GLU A 562 -4.58 52.55 15.75
CA GLU A 562 -5.01 53.44 16.82
C GLU A 562 -4.39 54.84 16.65
N SER A 563 -5.13 55.89 17.01
CA SER A 563 -4.62 57.27 17.08
C SER A 563 -3.94 57.79 15.79
N TRP A 564 -4.58 57.55 14.64
CA TRP A 564 -4.14 57.99 13.31
C TRP A 564 -3.83 59.50 13.24
N ARG A 565 -2.68 59.86 12.64
CA ARG A 565 -2.26 61.23 12.33
C ARG A 565 -1.43 61.25 11.03
N PRO A 566 -1.44 62.34 10.23
CA PRO A 566 -0.48 62.50 9.14
C PRO A 566 0.98 62.51 9.62
N CYS A 567 1.91 62.01 8.82
CA CYS A 567 3.33 61.85 9.18
C CYS A 567 4.31 62.60 8.23
N PRO A 568 4.48 63.93 8.39
CA PRO A 568 5.38 64.74 7.58
C PRO A 568 6.86 64.35 7.61
N SER A 569 7.32 63.67 8.67
CA SER A 569 8.71 63.18 8.81
C SER A 569 8.98 61.98 7.90
N MET A 570 8.10 60.97 7.94
CA MET A 570 8.15 59.82 7.03
C MET A 570 8.03 60.26 5.56
N GLN A 571 7.10 61.17 5.25
CA GLN A 571 6.97 61.74 3.90
C GLN A 571 8.27 62.39 3.41
N ARG A 572 8.95 63.20 4.25
CA ARG A 572 10.27 63.79 3.91
C ARG A 572 11.35 62.75 3.70
N MET A 573 11.38 61.71 4.53
CA MET A 573 12.33 60.61 4.39
C MET A 573 12.11 59.85 3.08
N VAL A 574 10.88 59.44 2.76
CA VAL A 574 10.58 58.73 1.51
C VAL A 574 10.85 59.64 0.29
N ARG A 575 10.52 60.95 0.36
CA ARG A 575 10.87 61.95 -0.66
C ARG A 575 12.39 62.04 -0.94
N SER A 576 13.24 61.91 0.09
CA SER A 576 14.70 61.92 -0.09
C SER A 576 15.27 60.63 -0.70
N VAL A 577 14.53 59.52 -0.66
CA VAL A 577 15.02 58.18 -1.04
C VAL A 577 14.53 57.76 -2.44
N VAL A 578 13.27 58.06 -2.78
CA VAL A 578 12.63 57.60 -4.03
C VAL A 578 13.40 57.94 -5.32
N PRO A 579 14.01 59.14 -5.50
CA PRO A 579 14.79 59.43 -6.71
C PRO A 579 15.99 58.49 -6.90
N TYR A 580 16.61 58.03 -5.80
CA TYR A 580 17.72 57.06 -5.86
C TYR A 580 17.23 55.64 -6.12
N ILE A 581 16.02 55.26 -5.67
CA ILE A 581 15.36 54.00 -6.07
C ILE A 581 15.16 53.99 -7.59
N GLN A 582 14.63 55.06 -8.16
CA GLN A 582 14.40 55.15 -9.61
C GLN A 582 15.70 54.96 -10.39
N ARG A 583 16.75 55.71 -10.02
CA ARG A 583 18.08 55.63 -10.65
C ARG A 583 18.69 54.23 -10.54
N PHE A 584 18.58 53.59 -9.38
CA PHE A 584 19.08 52.23 -9.17
C PHE A 584 18.39 51.22 -10.10
N LEU A 585 17.05 51.22 -10.12
CA LEU A 585 16.25 50.31 -10.95
C LEU A 585 16.41 50.56 -12.47
N TYR A 586 16.71 51.79 -12.88
CA TYR A 586 16.92 52.15 -14.29
C TYR A 586 18.30 51.74 -14.82
N HIS A 587 19.35 51.78 -13.99
CA HIS A 587 20.73 51.54 -14.43
C HIS A 587 21.22 50.08 -14.26
N HIS A 588 20.44 49.19 -13.65
CA HIS A 588 20.78 47.78 -13.49
C HIS A 588 20.04 46.91 -14.53
N ASP A 589 20.77 46.32 -15.47
CA ASP A 589 20.20 45.51 -16.56
C ASP A 589 19.32 44.34 -16.07
N GLU A 590 19.69 43.70 -14.96
CA GLU A 590 18.90 42.62 -14.33
C GLU A 590 17.52 43.10 -13.84
N LEU A 591 17.37 44.40 -13.56
CA LEU A 591 16.14 45.03 -13.07
C LEU A 591 15.37 45.78 -14.17
N ALA A 592 15.87 45.83 -15.41
CA ALA A 592 15.23 46.54 -16.52
C ALA A 592 13.78 46.09 -16.76
N LYS A 593 13.49 44.78 -16.64
CA LYS A 593 12.11 44.25 -16.72
C LYS A 593 11.22 44.76 -15.59
N VAL A 594 11.76 44.87 -14.37
CA VAL A 594 11.04 45.40 -13.20
C VAL A 594 10.73 46.89 -13.42
N TYR A 595 11.70 47.65 -13.95
CA TYR A 595 11.49 49.06 -14.29
C TYR A 595 10.38 49.24 -15.33
N SER A 596 10.38 48.45 -16.42
CA SER A 596 9.31 48.47 -17.42
C SER A 596 7.93 48.14 -16.82
N GLU A 597 7.82 47.08 -16.01
CA GLU A 597 6.57 46.71 -15.35
C GLU A 597 6.05 47.79 -14.38
N LEU A 598 6.94 48.54 -13.72
CA LEU A 598 6.57 49.66 -12.85
C LEU A 598 6.07 50.88 -13.64
N SER A 599 6.69 51.18 -14.77
CA SER A 599 6.27 52.25 -15.68
C SER A 599 4.88 51.95 -16.27
N ASP A 600 4.63 50.72 -16.73
CA ASP A 600 3.30 50.27 -17.20
C ASP A 600 2.23 50.38 -16.09
N ARG A 601 2.61 50.12 -14.83
CA ARG A 601 1.75 50.27 -13.64
C ARG A 601 1.58 51.72 -13.17
N LYS A 602 2.13 52.71 -13.88
CA LYS A 602 2.11 54.14 -13.55
C LYS A 602 2.62 54.43 -12.13
N ILE A 603 3.76 53.83 -11.76
CA ILE A 603 4.36 53.98 -10.43
C ILE A 603 4.53 55.44 -10.00
N ALA A 604 4.89 56.34 -10.93
CA ALA A 604 5.04 57.77 -10.65
C ALA A 604 3.73 58.44 -10.19
N GLU A 605 2.59 58.09 -10.80
CA GLU A 605 1.26 58.54 -10.34
C GLU A 605 0.91 57.97 -8.95
N LYS A 606 1.27 56.71 -8.66
CA LYS A 606 1.01 56.08 -7.36
C LYS A 606 1.80 56.76 -6.25
N ILE A 607 3.10 56.99 -6.46
CA ILE A 607 4.00 57.67 -5.52
C ILE A 607 3.48 59.08 -5.21
N LYS A 608 3.01 59.81 -6.22
CA LYS A 608 2.40 61.15 -6.06
C LYS A 608 1.12 61.14 -5.21
N ARG A 609 0.48 59.99 -5.04
CA ARG A 609 -0.77 59.80 -4.27
C ARG A 609 -0.59 59.02 -2.96
N LEU A 610 0.64 58.65 -2.59
CA LEU A 610 0.91 57.97 -1.31
C LEU A 610 0.54 58.86 -0.12
N SER A 611 -0.22 58.31 0.82
CA SER A 611 -0.48 58.90 2.12
C SER A 611 0.49 58.35 3.16
N PHE A 612 0.95 59.22 4.07
CA PHE A 612 1.91 58.87 5.11
C PHE A 612 1.28 59.12 6.47
N ALA A 613 1.09 58.06 7.25
CA ALA A 613 0.38 58.10 8.52
C ALA A 613 1.24 57.58 9.67
N GLN A 614 1.16 58.26 10.81
CA GLN A 614 1.70 57.86 12.09
C GLN A 614 0.53 57.36 12.94
N VAL A 615 0.72 56.24 13.62
CA VAL A 615 -0.29 55.60 14.47
C VAL A 615 0.31 55.30 15.85
N GLY A 616 -0.53 55.25 16.88
CA GLY A 616 -0.10 54.89 18.24
C GLY A 616 0.28 53.42 18.32
N LYS A 617 -0.56 52.56 17.74
CA LYS A 617 -0.36 51.12 17.57
C LYS A 617 -0.84 50.70 16.18
N LEU A 618 -0.23 49.64 15.65
CA LEU A 618 -0.49 49.12 14.31
C LEU A 618 -0.47 47.59 14.39
N TYR A 619 -1.62 46.97 14.08
CA TYR A 619 -1.76 45.52 14.06
C TYR A 619 -2.22 45.07 12.67
N ILE A 620 -1.78 43.89 12.21
CA ILE A 620 -2.45 43.16 11.14
C ILE A 620 -3.35 42.11 11.80
N ARG A 621 -4.66 42.22 11.56
CA ARG A 621 -5.64 41.20 11.93
C ARG A 621 -5.73 40.19 10.79
N TYR A 622 -5.43 38.94 11.07
CA TYR A 622 -5.66 37.81 10.18
C TYR A 622 -6.92 37.09 10.62
N LEU A 623 -7.93 36.98 9.75
CA LEU A 623 -9.10 36.13 9.96
C LEU A 623 -8.95 34.87 9.11
N LEU A 624 -9.05 33.71 9.73
CA LEU A 624 -9.12 32.43 9.01
C LEU A 624 -10.60 32.05 8.78
N ASP A 625 -11.02 31.95 7.52
CA ASP A 625 -12.31 31.38 7.13
C ASP A 625 -12.33 29.87 7.38
N VAL A 626 -12.95 29.48 8.49
CA VAL A 626 -13.23 28.09 8.87
C VAL A 626 -14.72 27.76 8.68
N ALA A 627 -15.37 28.33 7.65
CA ALA A 627 -16.76 28.13 7.19
C ALA A 627 -17.63 27.12 7.96
N HIS A 628 -18.77 27.63 8.48
CA HIS A 628 -19.80 26.96 9.30
C HIS A 628 -19.51 26.83 10.81
N GLY A 629 -19.86 27.88 11.56
CA GLY A 629 -20.52 27.73 12.87
C GLY A 629 -19.68 27.74 14.14
N GLU A 630 -18.35 27.77 14.05
CA GLU A 630 -17.47 28.01 15.20
C GLU A 630 -16.76 29.37 15.07
N ASP A 631 -16.27 29.88 16.21
CA ASP A 631 -15.60 31.18 16.33
C ASP A 631 -14.52 31.39 15.25
N GLU A 632 -14.57 32.54 14.58
CA GLU A 632 -13.53 32.97 13.64
C GLU A 632 -12.17 32.95 14.34
N VAL A 633 -11.17 32.23 13.78
CA VAL A 633 -9.82 32.27 14.33
C VAL A 633 -9.18 33.58 13.88
N VAL A 634 -9.17 34.55 14.80
CA VAL A 634 -8.63 35.89 14.61
C VAL A 634 -7.28 36.01 15.31
N GLU A 635 -6.24 36.26 14.54
CA GLU A 635 -4.89 36.53 15.05
C GLU A 635 -4.48 37.98 14.82
N LEU A 636 -3.78 38.57 15.80
CA LEU A 636 -3.31 39.96 15.76
C LEU A 636 -1.78 40.00 15.81
N GLN A 637 -1.15 40.35 14.69
CA GLN A 637 0.28 40.57 14.62
C GLN A 637 0.61 42.06 14.83
N ASP A 638 1.46 42.36 15.82
CA ASP A 638 2.01 43.71 16.02
C ASP A 638 3.05 44.02 14.93
N VAL A 639 2.92 45.18 14.27
CA VAL A 639 3.73 45.55 13.10
C VAL A 639 4.18 47.00 13.21
N VAL A 640 5.49 47.23 13.04
CA VAL A 640 6.13 48.54 13.20
C VAL A 640 5.79 49.50 12.05
N CYS A 641 5.79 49.00 10.82
CA CYS A 641 5.55 49.76 9.59
C CYS A 641 4.77 48.88 8.61
N LEU A 642 3.80 49.44 7.88
CA LEU A 642 2.99 48.70 6.91
C LEU A 642 2.62 49.56 5.70
N LEU A 643 2.93 49.06 4.50
CA LEU A 643 2.36 49.57 3.25
C LEU A 643 1.04 48.83 2.94
N LYS A 644 -0.08 49.55 2.99
CA LYS A 644 -1.42 49.04 2.66
C LYS A 644 -1.87 49.53 1.29
N ASP A 645 -2.48 48.62 0.51
CA ASP A 645 -3.14 48.87 -0.79
C ASP A 645 -2.31 49.67 -1.83
N GLU A 646 -0.97 49.63 -1.72
CA GLU A 646 -0.03 50.47 -2.48
C GLU A 646 -0.29 51.99 -2.36
N LYS A 647 -0.99 52.43 -1.30
CA LYS A 647 -1.52 53.80 -1.14
C LYS A 647 -1.23 54.42 0.21
N GLU A 648 -1.26 53.64 1.29
CA GLU A 648 -1.21 54.15 2.66
C GLU A 648 -0.01 53.52 3.38
N LEU A 649 0.97 54.34 3.76
CA LEU A 649 2.13 53.89 4.55
C LEU A 649 1.93 54.29 6.01
N TYR A 650 1.83 53.29 6.89
CA TYR A 650 1.65 53.46 8.33
C TYR A 650 2.95 53.20 9.08
N ILE A 651 3.25 53.99 10.11
CA ILE A 651 4.34 53.74 11.05
C ILE A 651 3.91 53.97 12.50
N GLN A 652 4.35 53.09 13.40
CA GLN A 652 4.15 53.28 14.84
C GLN A 652 4.95 54.48 15.37
N LYS A 653 4.33 55.27 16.24
CA LYS A 653 4.88 56.51 16.80
C LYS A 653 6.29 56.35 17.37
N ASP A 654 6.52 55.28 18.12
CA ASP A 654 7.76 55.08 18.86
C ASP A 654 8.92 54.60 17.96
N HIS A 655 8.60 54.22 16.71
CA HIS A 655 9.54 53.77 15.69
C HIS A 655 9.79 54.81 14.58
N LEU A 656 9.31 56.05 14.71
CA LEU A 656 9.58 57.15 13.78
C LEU A 656 11.06 57.37 13.39
N PRO A 657 12.07 57.14 14.27
CA PRO A 657 13.49 57.23 13.89
C PRO A 657 13.97 56.09 12.98
N GLY A 658 13.18 55.02 12.85
CA GLY A 658 13.46 53.80 12.09
C GLY A 658 13.41 54.01 10.58
N LYS A 659 14.44 54.69 10.03
CA LYS A 659 14.60 54.88 8.58
C LYS A 659 14.59 53.52 7.83
N LEU A 660 15.11 52.45 8.44
CA LEU A 660 15.31 51.16 7.77
C LEU A 660 14.00 50.35 7.66
N GLU A 661 13.13 50.45 8.66
CA GLU A 661 11.81 49.83 8.73
C GLU A 661 10.88 50.43 7.66
N ILE A 662 10.93 51.76 7.48
CA ILE A 662 10.25 52.47 6.40
C ILE A 662 10.71 51.94 5.04
N CYS A 663 12.04 51.86 4.82
CA CYS A 663 12.56 51.33 3.56
C CYS A 663 12.22 49.85 3.33
N SER A 664 12.20 49.02 4.37
CA SER A 664 11.87 47.59 4.25
C SER A 664 10.44 47.35 3.75
N GLU A 665 9.50 48.22 4.12
CA GLU A 665 8.13 48.19 3.58
C GLU A 665 8.01 48.87 2.22
N LEU A 666 8.69 50.01 2.04
CA LEU A 666 8.69 50.77 0.79
C LEU A 666 9.16 49.92 -0.41
N VAL A 667 10.11 49.01 -0.21
CA VAL A 667 10.58 48.04 -1.23
C VAL A 667 9.44 47.20 -1.82
N LYS A 668 8.37 46.91 -1.06
CA LYS A 668 7.22 46.12 -1.55
C LYS A 668 6.46 46.82 -2.67
N LEU A 669 6.52 48.16 -2.73
CA LEU A 669 5.90 48.98 -3.79
C LEU A 669 6.64 48.84 -5.14
N PHE A 670 7.95 48.60 -5.10
CA PHE A 670 8.83 48.61 -6.27
C PHE A 670 9.17 47.22 -6.80
N CYS A 671 9.22 46.20 -5.95
CA CYS A 671 9.60 44.85 -6.35
C CYS A 671 8.53 43.84 -5.92
N MET A 672 8.09 42.96 -6.83
CA MET A 672 7.22 41.82 -6.48
C MET A 672 8.03 40.58 -6.08
N GLU A 673 9.12 40.29 -6.80
CA GLU A 673 9.94 39.09 -6.57
C GLU A 673 10.89 39.25 -5.36
N SER A 674 11.09 38.16 -4.62
CA SER A 674 11.88 38.16 -3.38
C SER A 674 13.39 38.37 -3.57
N SER A 675 13.92 38.09 -4.76
CA SER A 675 15.29 38.40 -5.21
C SER A 675 15.51 39.90 -5.24
N HIS A 676 14.79 40.59 -6.13
CA HIS A 676 14.88 42.04 -6.35
C HIS A 676 14.53 42.83 -5.06
N ARG A 677 13.62 42.32 -4.22
CA ARG A 677 13.35 42.89 -2.89
C ARG A 677 14.56 42.88 -1.97
N LYS A 678 15.38 41.82 -1.95
CA LYS A 678 16.59 41.75 -1.10
C LYS A 678 17.67 42.70 -1.60
N GLU A 679 17.86 42.75 -2.91
CA GLU A 679 18.82 43.61 -3.59
C GLU A 679 18.51 45.09 -3.35
N LEU A 680 17.28 45.54 -3.65
CA LEU A 680 16.86 46.92 -3.41
C LEU A 680 16.89 47.27 -1.91
N LYS A 681 16.57 46.32 -1.01
CA LYS A 681 16.71 46.54 0.44
C LYS A 681 18.18 46.71 0.85
N HIS A 682 19.12 45.97 0.26
CA HIS A 682 20.54 46.15 0.52
C HIS A 682 21.03 47.52 0.05
N PHE A 683 20.69 47.92 -1.19
CA PHE A 683 20.95 49.26 -1.71
C PHE A 683 20.41 50.35 -0.78
N LEU A 684 19.15 50.25 -0.35
CA LEU A 684 18.53 51.23 0.53
C LEU A 684 19.16 51.31 1.93
N SER A 685 19.64 50.19 2.47
CA SER A 685 20.35 50.15 3.76
C SER A 685 21.65 50.97 3.70
N SER A 686 22.41 50.79 2.62
CA SER A 686 23.67 51.49 2.34
C SER A 686 23.44 52.95 1.96
N LEU A 687 22.35 53.25 1.23
CA LEU A 687 21.91 54.60 0.92
C LEU A 687 21.57 55.38 2.20
N ILE A 688 20.69 54.85 3.07
CA ILE A 688 20.33 55.51 4.35
C ILE A 688 21.58 55.88 5.16
N SER A 689 22.56 54.98 5.20
CA SER A 689 23.80 55.14 5.95
C SER A 689 24.75 56.20 5.36
N SER A 690 24.53 56.62 4.12
CA SER A 690 25.36 57.60 3.40
C SER A 690 24.65 58.91 3.04
N LEU A 691 23.32 58.99 3.10
CA LEU A 691 22.52 60.19 2.78
C LEU A 691 22.95 61.44 3.57
N ASP A 692 23.39 61.27 4.82
CA ASP A 692 23.73 62.39 5.70
C ASP A 692 25.18 62.94 5.47
N ASP A 693 26.02 62.28 4.64
CA ASP A 693 27.34 62.80 4.17
C ASP A 693 27.43 62.84 2.62
N PRO A 694 27.46 64.02 1.98
CA PRO A 694 27.61 64.16 0.53
C PRO A 694 28.84 63.48 -0.08
N LYS A 695 29.94 63.32 0.69
CA LYS A 695 31.17 62.65 0.19
C LYS A 695 31.02 61.13 0.21
N ALA A 696 30.45 60.56 1.28
CA ALA A 696 30.08 59.15 1.35
C ALA A 696 29.04 58.81 0.27
N LEU A 697 27.98 59.62 0.13
CA LEU A 697 26.92 59.41 -0.86
C LEU A 697 27.47 59.37 -2.29
N LYS A 698 28.33 60.33 -2.67
CA LYS A 698 28.93 60.34 -4.03
C LYS A 698 29.82 59.12 -4.28
N ARG A 699 30.58 58.66 -3.27
CA ARG A 699 31.38 57.44 -3.37
C ARG A 699 30.51 56.18 -3.50
N PHE A 700 29.44 56.10 -2.71
CA PHE A 700 28.48 55.00 -2.75
C PHE A 700 27.77 54.90 -4.11
N LEU A 701 27.19 55.99 -4.61
CA LEU A 701 26.51 56.01 -5.91
C LEU A 701 27.47 55.68 -7.08
N THR A 702 28.76 56.01 -6.97
CA THR A 702 29.78 55.61 -7.96
C THR A 702 30.14 54.12 -7.87
N LYS A 703 30.09 53.53 -6.66
CA LYS A 703 30.38 52.10 -6.43
C LYS A 703 29.26 51.19 -6.95
N GLU A 704 28.01 51.62 -6.82
CA GLU A 704 26.82 50.88 -7.26
C GLU A 704 26.34 51.31 -8.67
N ASP A 705 27.19 51.99 -9.46
CA ASP A 705 26.91 52.52 -10.82
C ASP A 705 25.60 53.32 -11.01
N VAL A 706 25.14 54.03 -9.97
CA VAL A 706 23.86 54.78 -9.97
C VAL A 706 24.04 56.19 -10.54
N ARG A 707 23.97 56.29 -11.87
CA ARG A 707 24.11 57.55 -12.63
C ARG A 707 22.86 58.44 -12.57
N GLU A 708 22.92 59.62 -13.19
CA GLU A 708 21.76 60.51 -13.35
C GLU A 708 20.86 60.02 -14.49
N LEU A 709 19.54 60.19 -14.33
CA LEU A 709 18.55 59.82 -15.35
C LEU A 709 18.59 60.78 -16.55
N PRO A 710 18.26 60.30 -17.77
CA PRO A 710 18.04 61.18 -18.93
C PRO A 710 16.86 62.15 -18.70
N ASP A 711 16.94 63.36 -19.27
CA ASP A 711 15.86 64.37 -19.17
C ASP A 711 14.56 63.97 -19.89
N SER A 712 14.56 62.88 -20.67
CA SER A 712 13.37 62.30 -21.29
C SER A 712 12.52 61.43 -20.36
N GLU A 713 13.02 61.07 -19.18
CA GLU A 713 12.40 60.10 -18.26
C GLU A 713 11.49 60.78 -17.23
N GLU A 714 10.31 60.19 -16.92
CA GLU A 714 9.42 60.76 -15.88
C GLU A 714 10.04 60.59 -14.49
N ARG A 715 10.33 61.70 -13.81
CA ARG A 715 10.92 61.68 -12.46
C ARG A 715 9.90 61.24 -11.40
N TRP A 716 10.29 60.29 -10.57
CA TRP A 716 9.51 59.78 -9.44
C TRP A 716 9.71 60.69 -8.24
N GLU A 717 8.70 61.50 -7.91
CA GLU A 717 8.76 62.48 -6.83
C GLU A 717 7.57 62.31 -5.88
N VAL A 718 7.88 62.28 -4.57
CA VAL A 718 6.89 62.35 -3.50
C VAL A 718 6.59 63.84 -3.23
N PRO A 719 5.32 64.28 -3.13
CA PRO A 719 4.98 65.67 -2.82
C PRO A 719 5.60 66.18 -1.52
N GLU A 720 5.73 67.50 -1.37
CA GLU A 720 6.11 68.08 -0.07
C GLU A 720 4.99 67.90 0.96
N PRO A 721 5.32 67.72 2.26
CA PRO A 721 4.32 67.74 3.30
C PRO A 721 3.65 69.11 3.33
N ALA A 722 2.32 69.15 3.33
CA ALA A 722 1.58 70.40 3.46
C ALA A 722 1.93 71.08 4.80
N THR A 723 2.63 72.22 4.72
CA THR A 723 2.97 73.03 5.89
C THR A 723 1.70 73.60 6.48
N GLN A 724 1.17 72.97 7.53
CA GLN A 724 0.17 73.59 8.39
C GLN A 724 0.85 74.69 9.22
N GLU A 725 0.90 75.91 8.67
CA GLU A 725 1.20 77.10 9.46
C GLU A 725 0.09 77.28 10.49
N ILE A 726 0.38 76.90 11.74
CA ILE A 726 -0.43 77.25 12.90
C ILE A 726 -0.23 78.76 13.14
N PRO A 727 -1.27 79.61 13.05
CA PRO A 727 -1.12 81.01 13.41
C PRO A 727 -0.85 81.11 14.91
N LEU A 728 0.40 81.42 15.27
CA LEU A 728 0.75 81.73 16.66
C LEU A 728 0.22 83.11 17.01
N ASP A 729 -0.95 83.12 17.63
CA ASP A 729 -1.64 84.33 18.05
C ASP A 729 -0.79 85.10 19.08
N ARG A 730 -0.69 86.42 18.91
CA ARG A 730 0.30 87.24 19.62
C ARG A 730 -0.22 87.70 20.98
N VAL A 731 0.65 87.62 21.99
CA VAL A 731 0.46 88.34 23.27
C VAL A 731 0.45 89.86 23.01
N PRO A 732 -0.57 90.63 23.45
CA PRO A 732 -0.69 92.04 23.13
C PRO A 732 -0.12 92.99 24.21
N LYS A 733 0.66 93.99 23.76
CA LYS A 733 1.02 95.31 24.35
C LYS A 733 2.26 95.83 23.58
N SER A 734 2.43 97.09 23.18
CA SER A 734 1.75 98.34 23.56
C SER A 734 1.95 99.45 22.49
N TYR A 735 1.05 100.44 22.42
CA TYR A 735 1.24 101.85 21.98
C TYR A 735 2.03 102.12 20.67
N SER A 736 1.44 102.61 19.56
CA SER A 736 0.92 103.99 19.29
C SER A 736 1.50 104.41 17.92
N SER A 737 0.92 105.21 17.01
CA SER A 737 -0.29 106.06 16.97
C SER A 737 -0.81 106.20 15.52
N THR A 738 -2.10 106.56 15.34
CA THR A 738 -2.71 107.37 14.22
C THR A 738 -2.39 107.06 12.74
N SER A 739 -3.28 107.12 11.75
CA SER A 739 -4.76 107.10 11.55
C SER A 739 -4.97 107.03 10.00
N SER A 740 -6.13 106.92 9.33
CA SER A 740 -7.59 106.95 9.61
C SER A 740 -8.27 106.06 8.52
N GLN A 741 -9.58 105.85 8.31
CA GLN A 741 -10.87 106.27 8.90
C GLN A 741 -11.86 105.07 8.72
N GLU A 742 -12.86 104.84 9.58
CA GLU A 742 -14.30 105.18 9.37
C GLU A 742 -14.91 104.65 8.04
N LYS A 743 -15.61 103.48 8.03
CA LYS A 743 -17.07 103.26 8.24
C LYS A 743 -17.98 104.03 7.24
N ALA A 744 -19.09 103.53 6.69
CA ALA A 744 -19.82 102.23 6.71
C ALA A 744 -20.88 102.30 5.56
N PRO A 745 -22.10 101.71 5.59
CA PRO A 745 -22.60 100.38 6.01
C PRO A 745 -23.35 99.61 4.87
N ARG A 746 -23.97 98.46 5.21
CA ARG A 746 -24.92 97.67 4.37
C ARG A 746 -26.28 98.40 4.19
N PRO A 747 -27.19 97.98 3.27
CA PRO A 747 -28.16 96.92 3.62
C PRO A 747 -28.73 96.00 2.50
N ILE A 748 -28.99 94.74 2.87
CA ILE A 748 -30.21 93.89 2.66
C ILE A 748 -30.99 93.92 1.32
N GLN A 749 -31.00 92.79 0.59
CA GLN A 749 -32.17 91.98 0.10
C GLN A 749 -31.61 90.74 -0.66
N ALA A 750 -32.07 89.49 -0.42
CA ALA A 750 -33.16 88.76 -1.12
C ALA A 750 -32.98 88.70 -2.65
N ASP A 751 -33.11 87.58 -3.38
CA ASP A 751 -33.81 86.29 -3.17
C ASP A 751 -33.22 85.21 -4.14
N GLY A 752 -33.60 83.92 -4.03
CA GLY A 752 -33.36 82.90 -5.08
C GLY A 752 -32.86 81.51 -4.61
N GLU A 753 -33.76 80.53 -4.56
CA GLU A 753 -33.55 79.08 -4.27
C GLU A 753 -32.78 78.35 -5.42
N GLN A 754 -32.27 77.11 -5.33
CA GLN A 754 -32.90 75.84 -4.88
C GLN A 754 -31.89 74.68 -4.61
N THR A 755 -32.17 73.85 -3.59
CA THR A 755 -31.79 72.39 -3.42
C THR A 755 -30.29 71.97 -3.40
N LEU A 756 -29.79 70.94 -2.67
CA LEU A 756 -30.34 69.79 -1.92
C LEU A 756 -29.56 69.53 -0.61
N VAL A 757 -30.29 69.14 0.45
CA VAL A 757 -29.98 68.17 1.55
C VAL A 757 -28.57 68.08 2.18
N CYS A 758 -28.53 68.13 3.52
CA CYS A 758 -27.37 67.82 4.38
C CYS A 758 -27.79 66.99 5.62
N TRP A 759 -26.78 66.51 6.37
CA TRP A 759 -26.76 65.91 7.73
C TRP A 759 -26.69 64.36 7.85
N PRO A 760 -26.05 63.81 8.92
CA PRO A 760 -25.64 64.50 10.16
C PRO A 760 -24.18 64.32 10.66
N PRO A 761 -23.57 65.40 11.20
CA PRO A 761 -22.77 65.34 12.43
C PRO A 761 -23.62 65.39 13.74
N ARG A 762 -22.94 65.39 14.89
CA ARG A 762 -23.41 64.94 16.21
C ARG A 762 -24.47 65.80 16.92
N ALA A 763 -25.19 65.20 17.87
CA ALA A 763 -25.73 65.88 19.05
C ALA A 763 -25.82 64.96 20.27
N SER A 764 -25.74 65.54 21.47
CA SER A 764 -26.07 64.92 22.76
C SER A 764 -27.13 65.75 23.48
N LEU A 765 -28.10 65.04 24.09
CA LEU A 765 -28.96 65.45 25.23
C LEU A 765 -30.07 66.52 25.03
N LEU A 766 -31.29 66.08 25.41
CA LEU A 766 -32.37 66.84 26.11
C LEU A 766 -33.11 67.96 25.32
N ASN A 767 -34.44 68.13 25.38
CA ASN A 767 -35.55 67.30 25.91
C ASN A 767 -36.90 67.82 25.35
N THR A 768 -38.00 67.08 25.57
CA THR A 768 -39.44 67.49 25.48
C THR A 768 -40.03 67.94 24.12
N GLY A 769 -41.15 67.33 23.66
CA GLY A 769 -41.81 67.85 22.44
C GLY A 769 -43.10 67.24 21.84
N SER A 770 -43.67 66.12 22.33
CA SER A 770 -45.07 65.67 22.09
C SER A 770 -45.62 65.44 20.65
N ARG A 771 -46.07 64.18 20.39
CA ARG A 771 -47.09 63.71 19.39
C ARG A 771 -46.78 63.95 17.89
N ALA A 772 -47.05 63.07 16.92
CA ALA A 772 -47.30 61.62 16.78
C ALA A 772 -47.30 61.32 15.24
N GLY A 773 -47.07 60.13 14.69
CA GLY A 773 -46.81 58.78 15.24
C GLY A 773 -46.66 57.75 14.08
N GLN A 774 -46.82 56.45 14.38
CA GLN A 774 -46.69 55.26 13.49
C GLN A 774 -45.27 54.94 12.94
N GLY A 775 -44.84 53.69 13.20
CA GLY A 775 -43.60 53.06 12.71
C GLY A 775 -43.04 52.08 13.75
N ASP A 776 -43.09 50.77 13.46
CA ASP A 776 -42.82 49.72 14.46
C ASP A 776 -41.38 49.67 14.99
N ASN A 777 -41.25 49.37 16.29
CA ASN A 777 -39.99 49.43 17.03
C ASN A 777 -39.61 48.06 17.65
N SER A 778 -39.84 46.97 16.91
CA SER A 778 -39.65 45.59 17.41
C SER A 778 -38.19 45.13 17.54
N ALA A 779 -37.22 45.86 16.97
CA ALA A 779 -35.82 45.42 16.90
C ALA A 779 -34.98 45.75 18.15
N VAL A 780 -35.37 46.76 18.93
CA VAL A 780 -34.54 47.28 20.04
C VAL A 780 -34.86 46.58 21.38
N GLU A 781 -36.10 46.14 21.59
CA GLU A 781 -36.52 45.46 22.83
C GLU A 781 -36.07 43.98 22.90
N ALA A 782 -35.84 43.34 21.74
CA ALA A 782 -35.27 41.99 21.67
C ALA A 782 -33.77 41.96 22.04
N ALA A 783 -33.01 42.99 21.66
CA ALA A 783 -31.57 43.08 21.94
C ALA A 783 -31.26 43.28 23.44
N LEU A 784 -32.10 44.06 24.15
CA LEU A 784 -31.96 44.31 25.59
C LEU A 784 -32.38 43.12 26.48
N LYS A 785 -32.84 42.02 25.89
CA LYS A 785 -33.29 40.82 26.62
C LYS A 785 -32.30 39.65 26.65
N MET A 786 -31.21 39.70 25.88
CA MET A 786 -30.23 38.59 25.81
C MET A 786 -28.94 38.81 26.61
N TRP A 787 -28.63 40.03 27.07
CA TRP A 787 -27.46 40.30 27.92
C TRP A 787 -27.76 41.29 29.06
N PRO A 788 -28.19 40.82 30.25
CA PRO A 788 -28.11 41.62 31.46
C PRO A 788 -26.64 41.73 31.94
N PRO A 789 -26.17 42.90 32.40
CA PRO A 789 -24.81 43.04 32.92
C PRO A 789 -24.65 42.36 34.29
N PRO A 790 -23.51 41.70 34.58
CA PRO A 790 -23.26 41.07 35.88
C PRO A 790 -22.96 42.13 36.98
N PRO A 791 -23.36 41.87 38.24
CA PRO A 791 -23.16 42.80 39.35
C PRO A 791 -21.73 42.77 39.93
N ALA A 792 -21.34 43.87 40.58
CA ALA A 792 -20.04 44.03 41.26
C ALA A 792 -19.98 43.31 42.64
N PRO A 793 -18.77 42.99 43.16
CA PRO A 793 -18.59 41.88 44.11
C PRO A 793 -18.60 42.30 45.59
N LYS A 794 -18.90 41.33 46.49
CA LYS A 794 -18.49 41.34 47.91
C LYS A 794 -18.22 39.94 48.49
N ASP A 795 -17.02 39.80 49.04
CA ASP A 795 -16.59 39.12 50.27
C ASP A 795 -17.17 37.75 50.73
N LYS A 796 -16.26 36.78 50.76
CA LYS A 796 -15.87 35.89 51.88
C LYS A 796 -16.83 34.84 52.51
N GLU A 797 -16.26 33.63 52.55
CA GLU A 797 -16.10 32.70 53.70
C GLU A 797 -17.03 31.47 53.90
N LEU A 798 -16.34 30.33 54.11
CA LEU A 798 -16.62 29.17 54.97
C LEU A 798 -17.53 27.99 54.55
N GLU A 799 -16.85 26.87 54.25
CA GLU A 799 -16.97 25.50 54.82
C GLU A 799 -18.26 24.63 54.80
N ARG A 800 -17.99 23.34 54.49
CA ARG A 800 -18.59 22.05 54.96
C ARG A 800 -19.86 21.43 54.33
N GLU A 801 -19.56 20.31 53.65
CA GLU A 801 -20.07 18.94 53.85
C GLU A 801 -21.58 18.55 53.72
N VAL A 802 -21.73 17.25 53.41
CA VAL A 802 -22.87 16.34 53.62
C VAL A 802 -23.83 16.11 52.42
N LEU A 803 -23.94 14.83 52.07
CA LEU A 803 -24.87 14.15 51.12
C LEU A 803 -26.24 13.87 51.80
N PRO A 804 -27.16 13.07 51.25
CA PRO A 804 -27.76 13.03 49.90
C PRO A 804 -29.31 13.09 49.93
N GLY A 805 -29.95 13.14 48.75
CA GLY A 805 -31.14 12.31 48.49
C GLY A 805 -32.49 12.98 48.14
N GLY A 806 -33.08 12.50 47.04
CA GLY A 806 -34.42 11.89 47.07
C GLY A 806 -35.67 12.76 46.84
N ARG A 807 -36.35 12.46 45.70
CA ARG A 807 -37.82 12.47 45.48
C ARG A 807 -38.56 13.84 45.53
N SER A 808 -39.59 14.19 44.75
CA SER A 808 -40.32 13.73 43.53
C SER A 808 -41.82 14.00 43.75
N HIS A 809 -42.60 14.26 42.68
CA HIS A 809 -44.07 14.47 42.66
C HIS A 809 -44.56 15.83 43.27
N GLU A 810 -45.66 16.47 42.84
CA GLU A 810 -46.66 16.15 41.80
C GLU A 810 -47.49 17.39 41.36
N GLY A 811 -48.17 17.27 40.20
CA GLY A 811 -49.54 17.80 39.99
C GLY A 811 -49.71 19.28 39.59
N GLU A 812 -50.74 19.70 38.84
CA GLU A 812 -51.79 18.98 38.09
C GLU A 812 -52.19 19.77 36.81
N GLN A 813 -53.00 19.13 35.96
CA GLN A 813 -53.63 19.62 34.72
C GLN A 813 -54.89 20.50 35.02
N PRO A 814 -55.81 20.95 34.09
CA PRO A 814 -56.28 20.24 32.89
C PRO A 814 -56.85 21.04 31.67
N GLN A 815 -57.33 20.28 30.66
CA GLN A 815 -58.29 20.62 29.55
C GLN A 815 -57.86 21.68 28.50
N GLY A 816 -58.17 21.61 27.20
CA GLY A 816 -58.90 20.67 26.30
C GLY A 816 -59.05 21.35 24.91
N SER A 817 -59.36 20.76 23.74
CA SER A 817 -59.75 19.39 23.34
C SER A 817 -59.81 19.26 21.80
N SER A 818 -59.71 18.03 21.24
CA SER A 818 -60.12 17.61 19.86
C SER A 818 -59.29 18.15 18.67
N SER A 819 -59.03 17.44 17.56
CA SER A 819 -59.26 16.05 17.07
C SER A 819 -58.65 15.94 15.64
N ARG A 820 -58.28 14.81 15.00
CA ARG A 820 -58.32 13.36 15.29
C ARG A 820 -57.43 12.60 14.28
N SER A 821 -56.64 11.62 14.76
CA SER A 821 -56.56 10.18 14.34
C SER A 821 -56.35 9.80 12.85
N ALA A 822 -55.75 8.66 12.45
CA ALA A 822 -55.39 7.38 13.10
C ALA A 822 -54.41 6.62 12.13
N ASP A 823 -53.76 5.48 12.40
CA ASP A 823 -53.67 4.63 13.59
C ASP A 823 -52.36 3.79 13.57
N LEU A 824 -51.98 3.29 14.74
CA LEU A 824 -51.01 2.20 14.98
C LEU A 824 -51.67 1.25 16.00
N PRO A 825 -51.32 -0.05 16.02
CA PRO A 825 -51.36 -0.76 17.31
C PRO A 825 -50.08 -1.53 17.66
N LYS A 826 -49.74 -1.47 18.94
CA LYS A 826 -48.83 -2.41 19.65
C LYS A 826 -49.69 -3.34 20.57
N PRO A 827 -49.25 -3.87 21.74
CA PRO A 827 -48.76 -5.25 21.86
C PRO A 827 -49.36 -6.06 23.04
N GLN A 828 -49.11 -7.38 23.11
CA GLN A 828 -49.18 -8.24 24.32
C GLN A 828 -48.18 -9.41 24.13
N ARG A 829 -47.28 -9.83 25.03
CA ARG A 829 -47.25 -10.11 26.49
C ARG A 829 -47.70 -11.55 26.83
N VAL A 830 -46.90 -12.24 27.67
CA VAL A 830 -47.22 -13.31 28.68
C VAL A 830 -46.43 -14.65 28.54
N LEU A 831 -45.60 -14.94 29.59
CA LEU A 831 -45.18 -16.23 30.22
C LEU A 831 -44.77 -17.45 29.34
N SER A 832 -43.79 -18.31 29.69
CA SER A 832 -43.58 -18.98 30.99
C SER A 832 -42.19 -19.66 31.14
N HIS A 833 -41.73 -19.84 32.38
CA HIS A 833 -40.79 -20.91 32.82
C HIS A 833 -41.45 -21.68 33.99
N PRO A 834 -41.11 -22.95 34.27
CA PRO A 834 -40.02 -23.24 35.25
C PRO A 834 -39.25 -24.57 35.02
N GLY A 835 -38.10 -24.77 35.70
CA GLY A 835 -37.36 -26.04 35.67
C GLY A 835 -35.94 -26.04 36.30
N GLN A 836 -35.84 -25.78 37.61
CA GLN A 836 -34.64 -26.04 38.44
C GLN A 836 -34.47 -27.56 38.74
N LEU A 837 -33.41 -28.15 39.32
CA LEU A 837 -32.24 -27.78 40.16
C LEU A 837 -31.21 -28.98 40.07
N VAL A 838 -29.89 -28.91 40.30
CA VAL A 838 -29.11 -29.10 41.58
C VAL A 838 -27.61 -29.13 41.14
N SER A 839 -26.75 -28.15 41.46
CA SER A 839 -25.84 -27.99 42.64
C SER A 839 -24.51 -28.78 42.70
N ILE A 840 -23.40 -28.04 42.60
CA ILE A 840 -22.15 -28.07 43.43
C ILE A 840 -21.33 -29.37 43.56
N SER A 841 -20.06 -29.36 43.12
CA SER A 841 -18.82 -29.67 43.92
C SER A 841 -17.54 -29.85 43.08
N THR A 842 -16.45 -29.19 43.46
CA THR A 842 -15.04 -29.62 43.24
C THR A 842 -14.59 -30.52 44.42
N PRO A 843 -13.49 -31.34 44.38
CA PRO A 843 -12.19 -31.11 43.71
C PRO A 843 -11.42 -32.35 43.13
N ARG A 844 -10.17 -32.08 42.67
CA ARG A 844 -8.92 -32.89 42.46
C ARG A 844 -8.68 -34.16 43.34
N PRO A 845 -7.62 -35.01 43.13
CA PRO A 845 -6.56 -35.08 42.07
C PRO A 845 -6.14 -36.52 41.60
N ALA A 846 -4.99 -36.61 40.87
CA ALA A 846 -4.03 -37.75 40.79
C ALA A 846 -4.41 -38.99 39.91
N GLU A 847 -3.50 -39.80 39.34
CA GLU A 847 -2.02 -39.81 39.31
C GLU A 847 -1.45 -40.57 38.07
N ASN A 848 -0.13 -40.61 37.90
CA ASN A 848 0.58 -41.38 36.85
C ASN A 848 0.33 -42.90 36.92
N SER A 849 0.36 -43.59 35.77
CA SER A 849 1.30 -44.70 35.53
C SER A 849 1.30 -45.23 34.08
N GLN A 850 2.41 -45.87 33.72
CA GLN A 850 2.75 -46.37 32.39
C GLN A 850 2.40 -47.87 32.20
N GLN A 851 2.79 -48.40 31.02
CA GLN A 851 3.18 -49.79 30.73
C GLN A 851 2.15 -50.83 30.23
N SER A 852 2.09 -50.92 28.89
CA SER A 852 2.58 -52.05 28.08
C SER A 852 2.20 -53.52 28.39
N LYS A 853 1.73 -54.24 27.35
CA LYS A 853 2.35 -55.44 26.70
C LYS A 853 1.37 -56.05 25.65
N ALA A 854 1.76 -56.32 24.40
CA ALA A 854 2.62 -57.41 23.87
C ALA A 854 1.89 -58.77 23.79
N SER A 855 2.03 -59.68 22.80
CA SER A 855 2.78 -59.74 21.52
C SER A 855 2.28 -60.95 20.69
N GLU A 856 2.68 -61.12 19.40
CA GLU A 856 3.62 -62.19 18.96
C GLU A 856 3.64 -62.54 17.44
N GLY A 857 4.80 -63.05 16.99
CA GLY A 857 5.10 -63.63 15.67
C GLY A 857 5.75 -62.65 14.66
N GLY A 858 6.97 -62.81 14.13
CA GLY A 858 8.04 -63.82 14.28
C GLY A 858 8.83 -63.90 12.95
N GLN A 859 9.96 -63.21 12.72
CA GLN A 859 11.36 -63.44 13.15
C GLN A 859 12.19 -64.37 12.23
N GLU A 860 13.19 -63.80 11.53
CA GLU A 860 14.49 -64.36 11.06
C GLU A 860 15.23 -63.23 10.28
N GLY A 861 16.55 -62.97 10.34
CA GLY A 861 17.60 -63.43 11.26
C GLY A 861 18.96 -62.69 11.07
N LEU A 862 19.67 -62.47 12.18
CA LEU A 862 21.15 -62.47 12.37
C LEU A 862 22.12 -61.35 11.82
N THR A 863 22.77 -60.70 12.80
CA THR A 863 24.21 -60.39 12.94
C THR A 863 24.91 -59.19 12.25
N ALA A 864 25.58 -58.39 13.08
CA ALA A 864 26.73 -57.50 12.75
C ALA A 864 28.07 -58.27 12.95
N PRO A 865 29.30 -57.79 12.58
CA PRO A 865 29.87 -56.51 13.06
C PRO A 865 30.82 -55.76 12.09
N ARG A 866 31.35 -54.61 12.57
CA ARG A 866 32.45 -53.82 11.98
C ARG A 866 33.82 -54.44 12.37
N PRO A 867 34.86 -54.37 11.53
CA PRO A 867 36.03 -53.54 11.89
C PRO A 867 36.71 -52.84 10.68
N ALA A 868 37.79 -52.10 10.95
CA ALA A 868 38.47 -51.20 10.01
C ALA A 868 39.72 -51.81 9.34
N GLN A 869 40.22 -51.19 8.25
CA GLN A 869 41.66 -50.96 8.01
C GLN A 869 41.95 -50.01 6.81
N THR A 870 42.89 -49.07 7.04
CA THR A 870 43.74 -48.34 6.07
C THR A 870 44.96 -49.24 5.69
N PRO A 871 45.92 -48.92 4.76
CA PRO A 871 46.44 -47.57 4.43
C PRO A 871 47.12 -47.26 3.04
N SER A 872 47.54 -45.98 2.91
CA SER A 872 48.78 -45.45 2.29
C SER A 872 49.05 -45.46 0.76
N SER A 873 49.31 -44.25 0.22
CA SER A 873 50.50 -43.81 -0.57
C SER A 873 50.15 -42.52 -1.34
N ALA A 874 50.92 -41.44 -1.51
CA ALA A 874 52.09 -40.80 -0.87
C ALA A 874 52.32 -39.49 -1.68
N GLN A 875 52.74 -38.39 -1.03
CA GLN A 875 53.30 -37.18 -1.70
C GLN A 875 54.84 -37.34 -1.85
N PRO A 876 55.70 -36.34 -2.20
CA PRO A 876 55.85 -34.98 -1.63
C PRO A 876 55.78 -33.88 -2.74
N VAL A 877 56.17 -32.61 -2.63
CA VAL A 877 56.83 -31.74 -1.61
C VAL A 877 56.13 -30.34 -1.67
N GLU A 878 56.45 -29.24 -0.96
CA GLU A 878 57.59 -28.84 -0.11
C GLU A 878 57.12 -28.05 1.15
N ALA A 879 57.87 -27.05 1.64
CA ALA A 879 57.68 -26.35 2.92
C ALA A 879 58.37 -24.95 2.90
N PRO A 880 58.62 -24.20 4.01
CA PRO A 880 58.17 -24.30 5.42
C PRO A 880 57.51 -23.00 5.96
N GLY A 881 56.82 -22.95 7.11
CA GLY A 881 57.31 -22.96 8.53
C GLY A 881 57.05 -21.57 9.16
N ASP A 882 56.62 -21.35 10.41
CA ASP A 882 56.64 -22.19 11.63
C ASP A 882 55.43 -21.96 12.58
N GLN A 883 55.32 -22.87 13.55
CA GLN A 883 54.34 -22.96 14.67
C GLN A 883 54.98 -22.45 16.02
N PRO A 884 54.37 -22.48 17.24
CA PRO A 884 53.35 -23.43 17.74
C PRO A 884 52.24 -22.94 18.72
N THR A 885 51.40 -23.92 19.08
CA THR A 885 50.25 -24.05 20.02
C THR A 885 50.70 -24.17 21.51
N PRO A 886 49.89 -24.46 22.59
CA PRO A 886 48.53 -25.08 22.63
C PRO A 886 47.52 -24.78 23.78
N ASN A 887 46.29 -25.34 23.66
CA ASN A 887 45.33 -25.85 24.69
C ASN A 887 44.80 -24.90 25.82
N SER A 888 43.59 -25.04 26.40
CA SER A 888 42.46 -26.00 26.24
C SER A 888 41.11 -25.37 26.66
N LEU A 889 40.00 -25.92 26.13
CA LEU A 889 38.65 -26.12 26.73
C LEU A 889 38.17 -25.19 27.88
N ASP A 890 37.06 -24.46 27.65
CA ASP A 890 35.77 -24.69 28.36
C ASP A 890 34.62 -23.77 27.88
N VAL A 891 33.38 -24.18 28.18
CA VAL A 891 32.06 -23.57 27.88
C VAL A 891 31.22 -23.69 29.17
N PRO A 892 30.25 -22.81 29.55
CA PRO A 892 29.59 -21.73 28.80
C PRO A 892 29.65 -20.34 29.47
N ASN A 893 29.15 -19.31 28.78
CA ASN A 893 28.83 -18.02 29.41
C ASN A 893 27.50 -17.44 28.89
N LEU A 894 26.61 -17.10 29.82
CA LEU A 894 25.33 -16.40 29.58
C LEU A 894 25.33 -15.11 30.40
N VAL A 895 25.80 -13.98 29.84
CA VAL A 895 25.47 -12.62 30.31
C VAL A 895 25.51 -11.65 29.13
N MET A 896 24.55 -10.73 29.12
CA MET A 896 24.36 -9.52 28.29
C MET A 896 25.61 -8.97 27.57
N ALA A 897 25.50 -8.80 26.24
CA ALA A 897 26.42 -8.00 25.45
C ALA A 897 25.94 -6.54 25.35
N SER A 898 26.78 -5.59 25.79
CA SER A 898 26.59 -4.16 25.56
C SER A 898 26.83 -3.82 24.08
N GLY A 899 25.84 -3.18 23.43
CA GLY A 899 25.99 -2.69 22.06
C GLY A 899 26.72 -1.36 22.01
N THR A 900 28.06 -1.39 21.91
CA THR A 900 28.88 -0.19 21.70
C THR A 900 28.64 0.37 20.28
N PHE A 901 28.11 1.60 20.18
CA PHE A 901 27.88 2.27 18.90
C PHE A 901 29.21 2.79 18.30
N GLN A 902 29.75 2.09 17.30
CA GLN A 902 30.93 2.55 16.56
C GLN A 902 30.54 3.53 15.46
N GLY A 903 30.54 4.82 15.79
CA GLY A 903 30.52 5.90 14.79
C GLY A 903 31.91 6.07 14.16
N THR A 904 32.02 5.86 12.85
CA THR A 904 33.27 6.09 12.10
C THR A 904 33.63 7.57 12.05
N VAL A 905 34.81 7.91 12.56
CA VAL A 905 35.36 9.28 12.49
C VAL A 905 36.00 9.51 11.13
N THR A 906 35.39 10.37 10.30
CA THR A 906 36.07 11.05 9.18
C THR A 906 35.76 12.55 9.25
N ALA A 907 36.80 13.37 9.17
CA ALA A 907 36.72 14.78 9.52
C ALA A 907 35.98 15.63 8.48
N ALA A 908 34.92 16.32 8.94
CA ALA A 908 34.39 17.54 8.34
C ALA A 908 33.61 18.31 9.42
N GLU A 909 34.28 19.21 10.14
CA GLU A 909 33.64 20.06 11.15
C GLU A 909 32.59 20.96 10.50
N THR A 910 31.32 20.59 10.61
CA THR A 910 30.18 21.42 10.20
C THR A 910 29.25 21.61 11.38
N LEU A 911 29.46 22.71 12.11
CA LEU A 911 28.57 23.13 13.18
C LEU A 911 27.17 23.43 12.62
N ARG A 912 26.20 22.57 12.96
CA ARG A 912 24.79 22.87 12.70
C ARG A 912 24.35 24.04 13.59
N PRO A 913 23.69 25.08 13.05
CA PRO A 913 23.07 26.09 13.89
C PRO A 913 21.94 25.46 14.73
N PRO A 914 21.76 25.84 16.00
CA PRO A 914 20.69 25.30 16.82
C PRO A 914 19.32 25.70 16.27
N LEU A 915 18.43 24.71 16.15
CA LEU A 915 17.04 24.94 15.77
C LEU A 915 16.33 25.78 16.85
N ASN A 916 15.69 26.89 16.44
CA ASN A 916 14.76 27.59 17.32
C ASN A 916 13.51 26.72 17.51
N LEU A 917 13.32 26.25 18.74
CA LEU A 917 12.10 25.64 19.22
C LEU A 917 11.34 26.71 20.01
N ASP A 918 10.10 27.00 19.63
CA ASP A 918 9.24 27.91 20.38
C ASP A 918 8.83 27.23 21.69
N PHE A 919 9.11 27.88 22.83
CA PHE A 919 8.84 27.33 24.16
C PHE A 919 7.71 28.10 24.86
N PRO A 920 6.81 27.41 25.61
CA PRO A 920 5.77 28.09 26.37
C PRO A 920 6.39 28.93 27.50
N GLN A 921 5.94 30.18 27.64
CA GLN A 921 6.20 30.97 28.85
C GLN A 921 5.51 30.31 30.05
N TRP A 922 6.26 30.11 31.14
CA TRP A 922 5.73 29.55 32.39
C TRP A 922 5.98 30.49 33.58
N ASN A 923 5.14 30.35 34.60
CA ASN A 923 5.05 31.25 35.75
C ASN A 923 6.32 31.30 36.62
N LYS A 924 6.52 32.45 37.27
CA LYS A 924 7.77 32.90 37.91
C LYS A 924 8.14 32.30 39.27
N ASP A 925 7.62 31.13 39.64
CA ASP A 925 7.88 30.51 40.95
C ASP A 925 8.95 29.39 40.87
N GLN A 926 10.21 29.79 40.73
CA GLN A 926 11.37 28.87 40.67
C GLN A 926 11.82 28.41 42.06
N THR A 927 11.14 27.43 42.64
CA THR A 927 11.49 26.85 43.97
C THR A 927 12.66 25.85 43.95
N GLY A 928 13.54 25.89 42.95
CA GLY A 928 14.56 24.84 42.71
C GLY A 928 15.97 25.29 42.27
N LEU A 929 16.23 26.59 42.06
CA LEU A 929 17.58 27.09 41.83
C LEU A 929 18.08 27.82 43.08
N GLU A 930 19.22 27.39 43.62
CA GLU A 930 19.83 27.98 44.81
C GLU A 930 20.90 29.00 44.37
N ASP A 931 20.65 30.30 44.54
CA ASP A 931 21.66 31.33 44.26
C ASP A 931 22.82 31.25 45.25
N MET A 932 24.05 31.26 44.72
CA MET A 932 25.27 31.17 45.51
C MET A 932 25.97 32.53 45.57
N GLU A 933 26.26 32.99 46.79
CA GLU A 933 26.97 34.25 47.01
C GLU A 933 28.47 34.10 46.67
N LEU A 934 28.92 34.84 45.65
CA LEU A 934 30.31 34.79 45.17
C LEU A 934 31.24 35.65 46.02
N THR A 935 31.72 35.07 47.13
CA THR A 935 32.71 35.66 48.05
C THR A 935 34.18 35.40 47.68
N CYS A 936 34.43 34.67 46.59
CA CYS A 936 35.76 34.34 46.09
C CYS A 936 36.33 35.41 45.14
N GLN A 937 37.63 35.33 44.85
CA GLN A 937 38.22 36.07 43.73
C GLN A 937 37.56 35.62 42.42
N ARG A 938 37.22 36.57 41.56
CA ARG A 938 36.56 36.31 40.26
C ARG A 938 37.62 36.36 39.16
N PRO A 939 37.60 35.45 38.17
CA PRO A 939 38.49 35.52 37.02
C PRO A 939 38.29 36.83 36.25
N THR A 940 39.34 37.30 35.57
CA THR A 940 39.35 38.58 34.83
C THR A 940 38.24 38.60 33.76
N THR A 941 37.60 39.75 33.55
CA THR A 941 36.62 39.92 32.46
C THR A 941 37.28 39.68 31.11
N VAL A 942 36.66 38.86 30.25
CA VAL A 942 37.16 38.49 28.92
C VAL A 942 36.48 39.36 27.86
N VAL A 943 37.25 39.89 26.91
CA VAL A 943 36.72 40.60 25.73
C VAL A 943 36.61 39.58 24.60
N LEU A 944 35.39 39.32 24.14
CA LEU A 944 35.08 38.31 23.14
C LEU A 944 35.22 38.86 21.71
N SER A 945 35.70 38.03 20.79
CA SER A 945 35.86 38.37 19.37
C SER A 945 35.76 37.11 18.49
N ASP A 946 34.66 37.04 17.74
CA ASP A 946 34.19 35.95 16.85
C ASP A 946 33.64 34.67 17.52
N GLU A 947 32.36 34.40 17.22
CA GLU A 947 31.43 33.54 17.97
C GLU A 947 31.82 32.05 18.11
N GLN A 948 32.85 31.58 17.42
CA GLN A 948 33.23 30.16 17.37
C GLN A 948 34.34 29.78 18.36
N MET A 949 35.31 30.67 18.63
CA MET A 949 36.32 30.45 19.70
C MET A 949 35.76 30.80 21.09
N ASP A 950 34.73 31.64 21.16
CA ASP A 950 34.19 32.18 22.41
C ASP A 950 33.56 31.11 23.34
N LEU A 951 33.03 30.00 22.82
CA LEU A 951 32.29 29.04 23.66
C LEU A 951 33.17 28.22 24.61
N MET A 952 34.36 27.77 24.16
CA MET A 952 35.29 27.01 25.01
C MET A 952 35.90 27.91 26.10
N ALA A 953 36.36 29.11 25.72
CA ALA A 953 36.88 30.10 26.68
C ALA A 953 35.85 30.47 27.76
N ILE A 954 34.55 30.54 27.42
CA ILE A 954 33.47 30.78 28.39
C ILE A 954 33.17 29.56 29.27
N GLY A 955 33.38 28.33 28.76
CA GLY A 955 33.37 27.10 29.56
C GLY A 955 34.46 27.15 30.64
N GLU A 956 35.71 27.21 30.20
CA GLU A 956 36.91 27.29 31.05
C GLU A 956 36.83 28.41 32.09
N TRP A 957 36.38 29.61 31.70
CA TRP A 957 36.23 30.75 32.61
C TRP A 957 35.23 30.46 33.74
N GLY A 958 34.13 29.76 33.44
CA GLY A 958 33.14 29.37 34.44
C GLY A 958 33.64 28.26 35.36
N GLU A 959 34.40 27.30 34.85
CA GLU A 959 35.09 26.30 35.69
C GLU A 959 36.13 26.96 36.61
N GLN A 960 36.92 27.91 36.12
CA GLN A 960 37.88 28.67 36.94
C GLN A 960 37.18 29.44 38.08
N LEU A 961 35.99 30.01 37.82
CA LEU A 961 35.17 30.66 38.85
C LEU A 961 34.65 29.64 39.88
N VAL A 962 34.12 28.50 39.43
CA VAL A 962 33.64 27.44 40.33
C VAL A 962 34.78 26.85 41.15
N ASN A 963 35.97 26.64 40.57
CA ASN A 963 37.16 26.22 41.31
C ASN A 963 37.54 27.24 42.39
N SER A 964 37.52 28.54 42.05
CA SER A 964 37.83 29.63 42.99
C SER A 964 36.81 29.70 44.13
N PHE A 965 35.53 29.47 43.83
CA PHE A 965 34.45 29.36 44.81
C PHE A 965 34.61 28.14 45.72
N LEU A 966 34.86 26.95 45.17
CA LEU A 966 35.02 25.71 45.92
C LEU A 966 36.28 25.74 46.80
N CYS A 967 37.39 26.31 46.32
CA CYS A 967 38.60 26.52 47.14
C CYS A 967 38.35 27.53 48.27
N ALA A 968 37.68 28.67 48.00
CA ALA A 968 37.31 29.61 49.06
C ALA A 968 36.36 28.99 50.10
N TRP A 969 35.45 28.10 49.68
CA TRP A 969 34.57 27.36 50.59
C TRP A 969 35.34 26.33 51.43
N ARG A 970 36.31 25.61 50.84
CA ARG A 970 37.23 24.68 51.54
C ARG A 970 38.06 25.40 52.61
N ASP A 971 38.63 26.55 52.26
CA ASP A 971 39.60 27.27 53.09
C ASP A 971 38.92 28.18 54.14
N GLY A 972 37.62 28.44 53.99
CA GLY A 972 36.81 29.20 54.95
C GLY A 972 36.50 28.46 56.26
N SER A 973 35.97 29.19 57.24
CA SER A 973 35.67 28.69 58.60
C SER A 973 34.31 27.98 58.74
N ASN A 974 33.64 27.64 57.63
CA ASN A 974 32.28 27.09 57.67
C ASN A 974 32.29 25.60 58.11
N PRO A 975 31.36 25.17 58.99
CA PRO A 975 31.33 23.78 59.49
C PRO A 975 30.98 22.75 58.40
N GLY A 976 30.30 23.16 57.33
CA GLY A 976 29.98 22.31 56.16
C GLY A 976 30.99 22.39 55.02
N ARG A 977 32.23 22.86 55.26
CA ARG A 977 33.26 22.96 54.22
C ARG A 977 33.74 21.60 53.72
N PRO A 978 34.12 21.48 52.43
CA PRO A 978 34.78 20.27 51.94
C PRO A 978 36.18 20.11 52.52
N THR A 979 36.64 18.86 52.62
CA THR A 979 38.01 18.50 53.02
C THR A 979 38.95 18.43 51.81
N HIS A 980 38.42 18.07 50.63
CA HIS A 980 39.18 18.01 49.38
C HIS A 980 38.32 18.47 48.20
N VAL A 981 38.93 19.21 47.27
CA VAL A 981 38.33 19.62 45.99
C VAL A 981 39.30 19.17 44.91
N LEU A 982 38.84 18.30 44.01
CA LEU A 982 39.57 17.87 42.82
C LEU A 982 38.88 18.46 41.59
N TRP A 983 39.61 19.24 40.80
CA TRP A 983 39.18 19.71 39.49
C TRP A 983 39.73 18.74 38.44
N CYS A 984 38.85 18.02 37.75
CA CYS A 984 39.24 16.97 36.80
C CYS A 984 39.74 17.56 35.47
N ASN A 985 39.17 18.69 35.02
CA ASN A 985 39.55 19.33 33.75
C ASN A 985 40.69 20.38 33.90
N GLN A 986 41.40 20.44 35.04
CA GLN A 986 42.43 21.46 35.31
C GLN A 986 43.55 21.51 34.24
N SER A 987 43.80 20.41 33.53
CA SER A 987 44.81 20.29 32.46
C SER A 987 44.18 20.11 31.05
N GLY A 988 42.91 20.50 30.90
CA GLY A 988 42.09 20.24 29.72
C GLY A 988 41.02 19.17 29.96
N GLU A 989 40.07 19.07 29.03
CA GLU A 989 38.92 18.16 29.05
C GLU A 989 39.28 16.71 29.43
N SER A 990 38.79 16.25 30.58
CA SER A 990 39.14 14.93 31.12
C SER A 990 38.26 13.78 30.61
N GLY A 991 37.15 14.09 29.94
CA GLY A 991 36.15 13.13 29.47
C GLY A 991 35.37 12.42 30.59
N GLN A 992 35.49 12.86 31.84
CA GLN A 992 34.66 12.41 32.95
C GLN A 992 33.25 13.02 32.85
N PRO A 993 32.21 12.37 33.38
CA PRO A 993 30.83 12.91 33.39
C PRO A 993 30.59 13.96 34.50
N TYR A 994 31.65 14.60 35.00
CA TYR A 994 31.68 15.66 36.01
C TYR A 994 33.02 16.41 35.97
N ASP A 995 33.00 17.71 36.23
CA ASP A 995 34.21 18.55 36.21
C ASP A 995 34.93 18.59 37.56
N PHE A 996 34.18 18.50 38.67
CA PHE A 996 34.75 18.50 40.02
C PHE A 996 34.27 17.34 40.87
N LYS A 997 35.18 16.80 41.68
CA LYS A 997 34.88 15.87 42.77
C LYS A 997 35.23 16.51 44.10
N VAL A 998 34.21 16.68 44.95
CA VAL A 998 34.30 17.35 46.23
C VAL A 998 34.05 16.33 47.35
N THR A 999 35.02 16.18 48.25
CA THR A 999 34.96 15.26 49.39
C THR A 999 34.75 16.05 50.68
N PHE A 1000 33.93 15.53 51.58
CA PHE A 1000 33.64 16.10 52.90
C PHE A 1000 34.21 15.19 54.01
N SER A 1001 34.05 15.58 55.28
CA SER A 1001 34.38 14.69 56.41
C SER A 1001 33.46 13.46 56.40
N ALA A 1002 33.92 12.34 56.97
CA ALA A 1002 33.17 11.07 56.99
C ALA A 1002 31.82 11.14 57.73
N GLU A 1003 31.62 12.18 58.54
CA GLU A 1003 30.36 12.46 59.26
C GLU A 1003 29.33 13.24 58.40
N ALA A 1004 29.73 13.74 57.23
CA ALA A 1004 28.83 14.45 56.32
C ALA A 1004 28.14 13.50 55.33
N MET A 1005 26.83 13.67 55.15
CA MET A 1005 26.03 12.94 54.18
C MET A 1005 25.52 13.89 53.09
N PRO A 1006 25.86 13.68 51.80
CA PRO A 1006 26.77 12.65 51.28
C PRO A 1006 28.27 13.00 51.51
N PRO A 1007 29.16 12.00 51.68
CA PRO A 1007 30.59 12.22 51.93
C PRO A 1007 31.37 12.66 50.68
N VAL A 1008 30.81 12.45 49.48
CA VAL A 1008 31.38 12.85 48.19
C VAL A 1008 30.25 13.42 47.33
N VAL A 1009 30.52 14.53 46.65
CA VAL A 1009 29.66 15.18 45.67
C VAL A 1009 30.44 15.37 44.36
N PHE A 1010 29.77 15.06 43.26
CA PHE A 1010 30.23 15.31 41.90
C PHE A 1010 29.51 16.55 41.35
N ILE A 1011 30.26 17.46 40.73
CA ILE A 1011 29.76 18.75 40.26
C ILE A 1011 30.09 18.91 38.77
N GLU A 1012 29.07 19.26 38.02
CA GLU A 1012 29.11 19.63 36.60
C GLU A 1012 28.92 21.15 36.47
N VAL A 1013 29.73 21.83 35.65
CA VAL A 1013 29.73 23.27 35.47
C VAL A 1013 29.20 23.64 34.10
N LYS A 1014 28.06 24.35 34.05
CA LYS A 1014 27.45 24.79 32.79
C LYS A 1014 27.39 26.31 32.70
N SER A 1015 28.25 26.87 31.84
CA SER A 1015 28.50 28.31 31.70
C SER A 1015 27.69 28.94 30.56
N THR A 1016 27.29 30.21 30.70
CA THR A 1016 26.70 30.98 29.60
C THR A 1016 26.88 32.49 29.78
N VAL A 1017 27.19 33.18 28.68
CA VAL A 1017 27.25 34.65 28.61
C VAL A 1017 25.90 35.35 28.84
N LYS A 1018 24.78 34.63 28.68
CA LYS A 1018 23.44 35.20 28.84
C LYS A 1018 23.08 35.33 30.31
N ARG A 1019 22.49 36.47 30.69
CA ARG A 1019 21.98 36.75 32.04
C ARG A 1019 20.87 35.77 32.47
N GLU A 1020 20.07 35.33 31.50
CA GLU A 1020 19.01 34.32 31.68
C GLU A 1020 19.01 33.36 30.48
N ARG A 1021 18.93 32.05 30.76
CA ARG A 1021 18.80 30.98 29.75
C ARG A 1021 18.05 29.81 30.40
N SER A 1022 16.93 29.37 29.83
CA SER A 1022 16.08 28.36 30.45
C SER A 1022 16.65 26.93 30.40
N PHE A 1023 17.41 26.61 29.35
CA PHE A 1023 17.87 25.25 29.05
C PHE A 1023 19.34 24.99 29.43
N ILE A 1024 19.62 23.77 29.88
CA ILE A 1024 20.97 23.27 30.21
C ILE A 1024 21.30 22.17 29.19
N HIS A 1025 22.50 22.22 28.62
CA HIS A 1025 23.03 21.14 27.77
C HIS A 1025 23.70 20.11 28.65
N LEU A 1026 23.46 18.83 28.42
CA LEU A 1026 24.09 17.71 29.12
C LEU A 1026 24.44 16.62 28.11
N SER A 1027 25.61 15.98 28.24
CA SER A 1027 25.92 14.78 27.47
C SER A 1027 25.15 13.55 27.99
N ALA A 1028 25.07 12.51 27.17
CA ALA A 1028 24.47 11.24 27.58
C ALA A 1028 25.19 10.62 28.81
N ASN A 1029 26.51 10.80 28.90
CA ASN A 1029 27.32 10.29 30.01
C ASN A 1029 27.07 11.07 31.31
N GLU A 1030 26.99 12.40 31.25
CA GLU A 1030 26.58 13.26 32.37
C GLU A 1030 25.18 12.87 32.88
N LEU A 1031 24.23 12.65 31.97
CA LEU A 1031 22.85 12.32 32.32
C LEU A 1031 22.72 10.94 32.98
N ASP A 1032 23.36 9.89 32.42
CA ASP A 1032 23.35 8.55 33.02
C ASP A 1032 24.03 8.55 34.41
N PHE A 1033 25.19 9.21 34.52
CA PHE A 1033 25.90 9.33 35.78
C PHE A 1033 25.09 10.12 36.84
N ALA A 1034 24.40 11.19 36.44
CA ALA A 1034 23.51 11.93 37.33
C ALA A 1034 22.30 11.11 37.82
N LEU A 1035 21.71 10.27 36.96
CA LEU A 1035 20.62 9.36 37.34
C LEU A 1035 21.09 8.25 38.29
N LYS A 1036 22.35 7.82 38.15
CA LYS A 1036 23.00 6.82 39.02
C LYS A 1036 23.37 7.39 40.39
N GLU A 1037 24.01 8.56 40.43
CA GLU A 1037 24.55 9.19 41.64
C GLU A 1037 23.55 10.07 42.41
N LYS A 1038 22.45 10.49 41.75
CA LYS A 1038 21.29 11.17 42.35
C LYS A 1038 21.67 12.37 43.23
N GLU A 1039 21.47 12.26 44.54
CA GLU A 1039 21.78 13.30 45.52
C GLU A 1039 23.28 13.66 45.60
N ARG A 1040 24.17 12.80 45.10
CA ARG A 1040 25.61 13.07 45.01
C ARG A 1040 26.00 13.84 43.74
N TYR A 1041 25.07 14.08 42.80
CA TYR A 1041 25.36 14.82 41.57
C TYR A 1041 24.67 16.18 41.55
N HIS A 1042 25.42 17.24 41.24
CA HIS A 1042 24.97 18.62 41.27
C HIS A 1042 25.40 19.37 39.99
N ILE A 1043 24.57 20.30 39.51
CA ILE A 1043 24.98 21.25 38.45
C ILE A 1043 25.24 22.61 39.08
N PHE A 1044 26.39 23.18 38.77
CA PHE A 1044 26.77 24.56 39.08
C PHE A 1044 26.66 25.38 37.79
N ARG A 1045 25.75 26.35 37.80
CA ARG A 1045 25.38 27.09 36.60
C ARG A 1045 25.85 28.53 36.68
N VAL A 1046 26.71 28.92 35.74
CA VAL A 1046 27.31 30.26 35.67
C VAL A 1046 26.60 31.08 34.60
N TYR A 1047 25.85 32.10 35.01
CA TYR A 1047 25.22 33.09 34.12
C TYR A 1047 26.07 34.36 34.04
N SER A 1048 26.00 35.05 32.90
CA SER A 1048 26.88 36.18 32.59
C SER A 1048 28.37 35.82 32.76
N ALA A 1049 28.71 34.58 32.39
CA ALA A 1049 30.10 34.11 32.34
C ALA A 1049 30.94 35.00 31.40
N GLY A 1050 32.20 35.25 31.77
CA GLY A 1050 33.08 36.20 31.10
C GLY A 1050 33.02 37.63 31.65
N ASP A 1051 31.99 38.00 32.42
CA ASP A 1051 31.85 39.32 33.07
C ASP A 1051 31.97 39.23 34.60
N SER A 1052 33.14 39.63 35.13
CA SER A 1052 33.43 39.60 36.56
C SER A 1052 32.54 40.50 37.43
N GLN A 1053 31.83 41.48 36.85
CA GLN A 1053 30.93 42.37 37.59
C GLN A 1053 29.50 41.82 37.68
N ASN A 1054 28.98 41.26 36.59
CA ASN A 1054 27.58 40.83 36.49
C ASN A 1054 27.35 39.31 36.62
N VAL A 1055 28.41 38.51 36.79
CA VAL A 1055 28.31 37.05 36.94
C VAL A 1055 27.44 36.60 38.12
N ARG A 1056 26.63 35.56 37.89
CA ARG A 1056 25.78 34.89 38.88
C ARG A 1056 26.01 33.38 38.85
N LEU A 1057 26.26 32.77 40.01
CA LEU A 1057 26.37 31.32 40.18
C LEU A 1057 25.10 30.77 40.85
N CYS A 1058 24.47 29.76 40.23
CA CYS A 1058 23.34 29.04 40.81
C CYS A 1058 23.71 27.55 40.99
N ARG A 1059 23.29 26.93 42.09
CA ARG A 1059 23.40 25.49 42.31
C ARG A 1059 22.05 24.81 42.08
N ILE A 1060 22.09 23.67 41.40
CA ILE A 1060 21.01 22.70 41.26
C ILE A 1060 21.49 21.42 41.95
N ARG A 1061 20.84 21.04 43.05
CA ARG A 1061 21.15 19.82 43.80
C ARG A 1061 20.31 18.66 43.28
N ASN A 1062 20.84 17.43 43.31
CA ASN A 1062 20.12 16.21 42.91
C ASN A 1062 19.40 16.36 41.56
N LEU A 1063 20.17 16.44 40.48
CA LEU A 1063 19.61 16.62 39.13
C LEU A 1063 18.47 15.62 38.85
N ALA A 1064 18.70 14.34 39.15
CA ALA A 1064 17.73 13.26 38.96
C ALA A 1064 16.35 13.55 39.59
N GLN A 1065 16.29 14.20 40.76
CA GLN A 1065 15.03 14.59 41.39
C GLN A 1065 14.31 15.68 40.60
N HIS A 1066 15.03 16.72 40.13
CA HIS A 1066 14.44 17.78 39.31
C HIS A 1066 13.96 17.29 37.94
N LEU A 1067 14.59 16.23 37.39
CA LEU A 1067 14.11 15.52 36.21
C LEU A 1067 12.82 14.77 36.50
N HIS A 1068 12.79 14.00 37.59
CA HIS A 1068 11.63 13.21 38.00
C HIS A 1068 10.41 14.10 38.31
N THR A 1069 10.61 15.23 38.98
CA THR A 1069 9.54 16.21 39.27
C THR A 1069 9.21 17.13 38.09
N LYS A 1070 9.92 17.03 36.96
CA LYS A 1070 9.78 17.90 35.77
C LYS A 1070 10.02 19.39 36.05
N HIS A 1071 10.79 19.72 37.08
CA HIS A 1071 11.17 21.10 37.42
C HIS A 1071 12.29 21.64 36.51
N LEU A 1072 13.00 20.77 35.78
CA LEU A 1072 13.96 21.15 34.74
C LEU A 1072 13.55 20.53 33.40
N ALA A 1073 13.55 21.34 32.35
CA ALA A 1073 13.39 20.86 30.97
C ALA A 1073 14.74 20.39 30.43
N LEU A 1074 14.85 19.08 30.14
CA LEU A 1074 15.98 18.52 29.40
C LEU A 1074 15.73 18.58 27.89
N TYR A 1075 16.81 18.80 27.16
CA TYR A 1075 16.86 18.72 25.71
C TYR A 1075 17.96 17.73 25.35
N LEU A 1076 17.56 16.50 24.99
CA LEU A 1076 18.47 15.50 24.50
C LEU A 1076 18.78 15.81 23.03
N PHE A 1077 20.03 16.15 22.73
CA PHE A 1077 20.51 16.22 21.34
C PHE A 1077 20.84 14.79 20.87
N VAL A 1078 20.31 14.42 19.71
CA VAL A 1078 20.51 13.13 19.01
C VAL A 1078 21.09 13.41 17.63
#